data_AF-A0A1Q9CR35-F1
#
_entry.id   AF-A0A1Q9CR35-F1
#
_cell.length_a   1.000
_cell.length_b   1.000
_cell.length_c   1.000
_cell.angle_alpha   90.00
_cell.angle_beta   90.00
_cell.angle_gamma   90.00
#
_symmetry.space_group_name_H-M   'P 1'
#
loop_
_entity.id
_entity.type
_entity.pdbx_description
1 polymer ?
#
loop_
_entity_poly.entity_id
_entity_poly.type
_entity_poly.pdbx_seq_one_letter_code
_entity_poly.pdbx_strand_id
1 'polypeptide(L)'
;MDPAEQLAFAARKAEQLAATLRQGRRPREVTVDPEVAACAAEIRQSILSMQQPVSAAVAADLVVGLSAFAKMRILHTDMLNSLRDLPRKTWMDLSMPILAEAVTSYAQFQLEDPEFNQYLSDLLVSRGVQRIGAAKLANLTYAAATLNLGAFEGVHSLFSAAFAGAEVGRLGTFDLSRTLWSLARLAPDVYESAPPWALKLSEALLRQKKPPFGYSLGQVLWALPRLGLVKDSETLWQKVKGKAGREAYAEKLRQADSSSQAELLRGLAENCEAAGLQAAVLNAAMLRAMAAEQNSAAEQILQLMADRDLWTPVTYRLAARLGSSIRGSPAAPGLTSPGQRAHKYVRALYHALAKAKPGDAASAAAALESFSRSSKRAWLKFGAADEKGEVLEEAWKSLSQGKPRLALEFGTFLGYSATKMVRQLGRDSRVISFEMDPEVACLAMNFVELAGLSDVIDVRIGQCEDLVQQLKDELPPGSVDAVYMDHNQMTYHQDLSQLQESGLLSKEVLFAATQALKPGAPLLLWNLHEAQKAGIFSELDIVSSPDCGFKEMEDWTVLAKATTTRTRSLKRRQAVTTSKAPRELTLLAAECNLMRWRTAQGMVDEARWNEFVQYVRDGMQKFAGITSTRDYWPDQRWRDAARKHTYERNTYDLRMEKSKLTVKMVLLDVKRSEKKNEFMYETTVKANVGDLLKELCELHNMRLKVQRLSLACKELAKHGPLRPEETRGISEDLSKVTELDVNAYGQPTRPDESGFRTGVPPPPEVGDVLTRTAEEAAAAVASELVAQRKCVDKKVCQTQIDNMRGAVMIAYPAFHRLPIYAGDRQQLEPVAPGGTVNGKSNDLVQQMSVQDFSGCCSTLMQDMKLTEQKDLLPLLVGVLQHVGNAEFAHGNAPKKRSGAFSKSVKVALDEAEKVEECESFRRLRRAALTSDARYLFQQELSSKDCDLHQVDEVLLQELEPTLLRFGFPVSQAGVHDALQVLSEQHVVKTCEADDDPVRQELEDREELDGASELQCVLEPAQTNLWWAGKELRMDQTLEQYVGKNEKTKIVAKLAPKASGAPVREPRIDENTHKAMMAHYYRKQEESKKLQDDEDDSYLDSEWANPKALKSALVGGGRPISWKTR
;
A
#
# COMPACT_ATOMS: atom_id res chain seq x y z
N MET A 1 -46.55 -12.14 1.88
CA MET A 1 -46.17 -11.12 2.87
C MET A 1 -46.49 -9.79 2.22
N ASP A 2 -47.15 -8.88 2.93
CA ASP A 2 -47.49 -7.55 2.41
C ASP A 2 -46.20 -6.83 1.94
N PRO A 3 -46.15 -6.20 0.75
CA PRO A 3 -44.97 -5.44 0.31
C PRO A 3 -44.41 -4.47 1.36
N ALA A 4 -45.26 -3.85 2.17
CA ALA A 4 -44.83 -2.97 3.26
C ALA A 4 -44.09 -3.73 4.38
N GLU A 5 -44.55 -4.92 4.77
CA GLU A 5 -43.87 -5.76 5.75
C GLU A 5 -42.54 -6.31 5.23
N GLN A 6 -42.51 -6.70 3.94
CA GLN A 6 -41.27 -7.15 3.29
C GLN A 6 -40.23 -6.03 3.25
N LEU A 7 -40.64 -4.82 2.90
CA LEU A 7 -39.79 -3.63 2.95
C LEU A 7 -39.22 -3.41 4.34
N ALA A 8 -40.08 -3.41 5.38
CA ALA A 8 -39.67 -3.18 6.76
C ALA A 8 -38.67 -4.24 7.23
N PHE A 9 -38.88 -5.51 6.87
CA PHE A 9 -37.96 -6.59 7.18
C PHE A 9 -36.59 -6.39 6.52
N ALA A 10 -36.58 -6.13 5.21
CA ALA A 10 -35.34 -5.92 4.46
C ALA A 10 -34.58 -4.66 4.92
N ALA A 11 -35.28 -3.57 5.25
CA ALA A 11 -34.69 -2.35 5.79
C ALA A 11 -34.01 -2.58 7.15
N ARG A 12 -34.64 -3.34 8.05
CA ARG A 12 -34.05 -3.72 9.34
C ARG A 12 -32.85 -4.64 9.18
N LYS A 13 -32.91 -5.59 8.23
CA LYS A 13 -31.77 -6.46 7.91
C LYS A 13 -30.58 -5.64 7.39
N ALA A 14 -30.83 -4.68 6.49
CA ALA A 14 -29.80 -3.75 6.01
C ALA A 14 -29.19 -2.93 7.16
N GLU A 15 -30.01 -2.45 8.11
CA GLU A 15 -29.52 -1.73 9.29
C GLU A 15 -28.61 -2.59 10.17
N GLN A 16 -28.97 -3.86 10.41
CA GLN A 16 -28.14 -4.82 11.15
C GLN A 16 -26.79 -5.06 10.46
N LEU A 17 -26.81 -5.23 9.13
CA LEU A 17 -25.58 -5.38 8.33
C LEU A 17 -24.71 -4.13 8.43
N ALA A 18 -25.29 -2.94 8.29
CA ALA A 18 -24.57 -1.68 8.44
C ALA A 18 -23.98 -1.49 9.86
N ALA A 19 -24.64 -2.02 10.90
CA ALA A 19 -24.13 -1.96 12.27
C ALA A 19 -22.82 -2.75 12.47
N THR A 20 -22.56 -3.77 11.66
CA THR A 20 -21.31 -4.56 11.73
C THR A 20 -20.07 -3.73 11.38
N LEU A 21 -20.21 -2.60 10.67
CA LEU A 21 -19.11 -1.65 10.45
C LEU A 21 -18.56 -1.10 11.78
N ARG A 22 -19.41 -0.91 12.78
CA ARG A 22 -19.00 -0.46 14.12
C ARG A 22 -18.30 -1.55 14.93
N GLN A 23 -18.42 -2.80 14.50
CA GLN A 23 -17.76 -3.97 15.11
C GLN A 23 -16.38 -4.23 14.50
N GLY A 24 -15.89 -3.34 13.62
CA GLY A 24 -14.53 -3.42 13.06
C GLY A 24 -14.45 -4.07 11.67
N ARG A 25 -15.57 -4.53 11.08
CA ARG A 25 -15.58 -4.94 9.66
C ARG A 25 -15.19 -3.77 8.76
N ARG A 26 -14.36 -4.05 7.75
CA ARG A 26 -13.94 -3.01 6.80
C ARG A 26 -15.11 -2.65 5.87
N PRO A 27 -15.24 -1.38 5.43
CA PRO A 27 -16.29 -0.98 4.50
C PRO A 27 -16.38 -1.88 3.27
N ARG A 28 -15.23 -2.25 2.68
CA ARG A 28 -15.17 -3.19 1.56
C ARG A 28 -15.82 -4.54 1.84
N GLU A 29 -15.70 -5.08 3.05
CA GLU A 29 -16.23 -6.40 3.42
C GLU A 29 -17.74 -6.38 3.60
N VAL A 30 -18.30 -5.25 4.04
CA VAL A 30 -19.74 -5.11 4.25
C VAL A 30 -20.43 -4.75 2.94
N THR A 31 -19.85 -3.85 2.14
CA THR A 31 -20.45 -3.46 0.86
C THR A 31 -20.64 -4.69 -0.03
N VAL A 32 -19.59 -5.50 -0.23
CA VAL A 32 -19.64 -6.68 -1.12
C VAL A 32 -20.39 -7.89 -0.54
N ASP A 33 -21.01 -7.77 0.64
CA ASP A 33 -21.71 -8.86 1.29
C ASP A 33 -22.96 -9.25 0.46
N PRO A 34 -23.10 -10.51 0.01
CA PRO A 34 -24.25 -10.93 -0.81
C PRO A 34 -25.60 -10.64 -0.16
N GLU A 35 -25.66 -10.60 1.18
CA GLU A 35 -26.89 -10.25 1.89
C GLU A 35 -27.29 -8.79 1.70
N VAL A 36 -26.33 -7.88 1.57
CA VAL A 36 -26.60 -6.46 1.31
C VAL A 36 -27.24 -6.29 -0.08
N ALA A 37 -26.73 -7.02 -1.07
CA ALA A 37 -27.29 -7.07 -2.41
C ALA A 37 -28.72 -7.62 -2.43
N ALA A 38 -28.97 -8.69 -1.67
CA ALA A 38 -30.29 -9.28 -1.52
C ALA A 38 -31.27 -8.28 -0.88
N CYS A 39 -30.86 -7.60 0.20
CA CYS A 39 -31.69 -6.58 0.84
C CYS A 39 -32.05 -5.45 -0.13
N ALA A 40 -31.08 -4.96 -0.92
CA ALA A 40 -31.34 -3.91 -1.92
C ALA A 40 -32.32 -4.38 -3.01
N ALA A 41 -32.18 -5.61 -3.50
CA ALA A 41 -33.08 -6.18 -4.51
C ALA A 41 -34.51 -6.36 -3.96
N GLU A 42 -34.64 -6.88 -2.74
CA GLU A 42 -35.93 -7.04 -2.05
C GLU A 42 -36.62 -5.69 -1.83
N ILE A 43 -35.90 -4.69 -1.31
CA ILE A 43 -36.43 -3.34 -1.12
C ILE A 43 -36.94 -2.76 -2.43
N ARG A 44 -36.17 -2.89 -3.52
CA ARG A 44 -36.59 -2.45 -4.84
C ARG A 44 -37.87 -3.14 -5.31
N GLN A 45 -37.97 -4.46 -5.17
CA GLN A 45 -39.18 -5.20 -5.54
C GLN A 45 -40.39 -4.78 -4.71
N SER A 46 -40.20 -4.55 -3.41
CA SER A 46 -41.25 -4.02 -2.53
C SER A 46 -41.69 -2.63 -2.98
N ILE A 47 -40.76 -1.72 -3.31
CA ILE A 47 -41.09 -0.38 -3.82
C ILE A 47 -41.90 -0.44 -5.10
N LEU A 48 -41.51 -1.30 -6.05
CA LEU A 48 -42.20 -1.45 -7.34
C LEU A 48 -43.59 -2.09 -7.21
N SER A 49 -43.82 -2.88 -6.16
CA SER A 49 -45.10 -3.57 -5.92
C SER A 49 -46.06 -2.81 -5.00
N MET A 50 -45.60 -1.78 -4.30
CA MET A 50 -46.44 -0.92 -3.46
C MET A 50 -47.32 0.02 -4.31
N GLN A 51 -48.61 0.09 -3.98
CA GLN A 51 -49.51 1.11 -4.51
C GLN A 51 -49.40 2.40 -3.67
N GLN A 52 -49.34 3.56 -4.33
CA GLN A 52 -49.32 4.88 -3.69
C GLN A 52 -50.71 5.24 -3.13
N PRO A 53 -50.83 6.04 -2.04
CA PRO A 53 -49.77 6.77 -1.35
C PRO A 53 -49.11 5.99 -0.20
N VAL A 54 -47.81 6.21 -0.02
CA VAL A 54 -47.00 5.63 1.07
C VAL A 54 -47.36 6.25 2.42
N SER A 55 -47.62 5.41 3.43
CA SER A 55 -47.92 5.84 4.80
C SER A 55 -46.67 6.36 5.53
N ALA A 56 -46.83 7.13 6.61
CA ALA A 56 -45.71 7.62 7.42
C ALA A 56 -44.87 6.50 8.04
N ALA A 57 -45.48 5.35 8.35
CA ALA A 57 -44.77 4.17 8.86
C ALA A 57 -43.82 3.59 7.80
N VAL A 58 -44.33 3.38 6.57
CA VAL A 58 -43.53 2.88 5.45
C VAL A 58 -42.45 3.89 5.06
N ALA A 59 -42.74 5.18 5.10
CA ALA A 59 -41.74 6.23 4.89
C ALA A 59 -40.62 6.18 5.94
N ALA A 60 -40.92 5.87 7.20
CA ALA A 60 -39.91 5.69 8.23
C ALA A 60 -39.02 4.46 7.94
N ASP A 61 -39.59 3.34 7.51
CA ASP A 61 -38.83 2.14 7.12
C ASP A 61 -37.92 2.41 5.90
N LEU A 62 -38.40 3.19 4.92
CA LEU A 62 -37.57 3.68 3.81
C LEU A 62 -36.39 4.52 4.31
N VAL A 63 -36.59 5.41 5.28
CA VAL A 63 -35.49 6.20 5.85
C VAL A 63 -34.47 5.30 6.57
N VAL A 64 -34.94 4.30 7.32
CA VAL A 64 -34.06 3.33 8.01
C VAL A 64 -33.19 2.59 7.00
N GLY A 65 -33.79 2.03 5.93
CA GLY A 65 -33.03 1.35 4.90
C GLY A 65 -32.07 2.31 4.15
N LEU A 66 -32.51 3.54 3.84
CA LEU A 66 -31.67 4.52 3.16
C LEU A 66 -30.45 4.87 4.02
N SER A 67 -30.66 5.06 5.32
CA SER A 67 -29.58 5.31 6.28
C SER A 67 -28.60 4.15 6.35
N ALA A 68 -29.08 2.91 6.35
CA ALA A 68 -28.23 1.73 6.32
C ALA A 68 -27.35 1.71 5.07
N PHE A 69 -27.94 1.90 3.88
CA PHE A 69 -27.19 1.94 2.64
C PHE A 69 -26.24 3.13 2.54
N ALA A 70 -26.62 4.30 3.06
CA ALA A 70 -25.74 5.47 3.14
C ALA A 70 -24.48 5.18 3.96
N LYS A 71 -24.65 4.57 5.15
CA LYS A 71 -23.53 4.13 6.02
C LYS A 71 -22.61 3.12 5.31
N MET A 72 -23.18 2.26 4.47
CA MET A 72 -22.45 1.29 3.64
C MET A 72 -21.93 1.87 2.32
N ARG A 73 -22.16 3.16 2.05
CA ARG A 73 -21.82 3.85 0.78
C ARG A 73 -22.44 3.17 -0.44
N ILE A 74 -23.74 2.85 -0.38
CA ILE A 74 -24.50 2.25 -1.49
C ILE A 74 -25.63 3.22 -1.88
N LEU A 75 -25.60 3.70 -3.12
CA LEU A 75 -26.62 4.61 -3.63
C LEU A 75 -27.86 3.84 -4.09
N HIS A 76 -28.92 3.80 -3.28
CA HIS A 76 -30.20 3.15 -3.64
C HIS A 76 -31.19 4.14 -4.26
N THR A 77 -31.17 4.27 -5.59
CA THR A 77 -31.95 5.29 -6.30
C THR A 77 -33.47 5.17 -6.15
N ASP A 78 -34.04 3.97 -6.17
CA ASP A 78 -35.50 3.81 -6.00
C ASP A 78 -36.01 4.31 -4.63
N MET A 79 -35.21 4.14 -3.57
CA MET A 79 -35.53 4.64 -2.23
C MET A 79 -35.45 6.17 -2.17
N LEU A 80 -34.36 6.74 -2.71
CA LEU A 80 -34.20 8.20 -2.81
C LEU A 80 -35.37 8.83 -3.58
N ASN A 81 -35.80 8.18 -4.66
CA ASN A 81 -36.94 8.64 -5.46
C ASN A 81 -38.24 8.55 -4.67
N SER A 82 -38.51 7.41 -4.05
CA SER A 82 -39.72 7.20 -3.26
C SER A 82 -39.86 8.18 -2.11
N LEU A 83 -38.75 8.48 -1.41
CA LEU A 83 -38.72 9.43 -0.29
C LEU A 83 -38.89 10.88 -0.76
N ARG A 84 -38.26 11.26 -1.86
CA ARG A 84 -38.39 12.61 -2.43
C ARG A 84 -39.83 12.91 -2.83
N ASP A 85 -40.51 11.96 -3.45
CA ASP A 85 -41.84 12.14 -4.04
C ASP A 85 -42.96 12.03 -2.98
N LEU A 86 -42.61 11.87 -1.70
CA LEU A 86 -43.59 11.83 -0.60
C LEU A 86 -44.32 13.18 -0.45
N PRO A 87 -45.65 13.15 -0.21
CA PRO A 87 -46.40 14.35 0.11
C PRO A 87 -45.86 15.05 1.37
N ARG A 88 -45.97 16.38 1.40
CA ARG A 88 -45.56 17.21 2.55
C ARG A 88 -46.17 16.75 3.87
N LYS A 89 -47.43 16.30 3.84
CA LYS A 89 -48.12 15.76 5.03
C LYS A 89 -47.38 14.54 5.61
N THR A 90 -46.97 13.58 4.77
CA THR A 90 -46.25 12.38 5.21
C THR A 90 -44.90 12.75 5.85
N TRP A 91 -44.18 13.72 5.27
CA TRP A 91 -42.95 14.25 5.86
C TRP A 91 -43.17 14.92 7.23
N MET A 92 -44.28 15.66 7.40
CA MET A 92 -44.65 16.28 8.68
C MET A 92 -45.03 15.26 9.76
N ASP A 93 -45.62 14.13 9.34
CA ASP A 93 -46.04 13.04 10.23
C ASP A 93 -44.86 12.19 10.74
N LEU A 94 -43.69 12.22 10.07
CA LEU A 94 -42.48 11.54 10.56
C LEU A 94 -42.00 12.13 11.89
N SER A 95 -41.40 11.32 12.76
CA SER A 95 -40.77 11.87 13.97
C SER A 95 -39.51 12.70 13.64
N MET A 96 -39.17 13.69 14.46
CA MET A 96 -37.98 14.53 14.24
C MET A 96 -36.67 13.72 14.10
N PRO A 97 -36.42 12.66 14.90
CA PRO A 97 -35.26 11.81 14.72
C PRO A 97 -35.20 11.12 13.35
N ILE A 98 -36.34 10.68 12.81
CA ILE A 98 -36.39 10.03 11.48
C ILE A 98 -36.17 11.06 10.38
N LEU A 99 -36.80 12.24 10.48
CA LEU A 99 -36.53 13.34 9.54
C LEU A 99 -35.04 13.72 9.52
N ALA A 100 -34.41 13.84 10.70
CA ALA A 100 -32.98 14.15 10.79
C ALA A 100 -32.10 13.06 10.17
N GLU A 101 -32.46 11.79 10.37
CA GLU A 101 -31.77 10.65 9.75
C GLU A 101 -31.90 10.68 8.22
N ALA A 102 -33.08 11.05 7.69
CA ALA A 102 -33.30 11.18 6.26
C ALA A 102 -32.38 12.24 5.65
N VAL A 103 -32.38 13.46 6.20
CA VAL A 103 -31.51 14.57 5.75
C VAL A 103 -30.04 14.16 5.82
N THR A 104 -29.64 13.51 6.92
CA THR A 104 -28.28 13.00 7.09
C THR A 104 -27.91 11.97 6.02
N SER A 105 -28.84 11.09 5.66
CA SER A 105 -28.62 10.06 4.64
C SER A 105 -28.49 10.66 3.24
N TYR A 106 -29.29 11.67 2.90
CA TYR A 106 -29.15 12.43 1.65
C TYR A 106 -27.78 13.13 1.56
N ALA A 107 -27.34 13.77 2.65
CA ALA A 107 -26.07 14.47 2.72
C ALA A 107 -24.85 13.56 2.48
N GLN A 108 -24.91 12.28 2.88
CA GLN A 108 -23.80 11.34 2.67
C GLN A 108 -23.48 11.06 1.20
N PHE A 109 -24.45 11.25 0.31
CA PHE A 109 -24.27 11.12 -1.13
C PHE A 109 -23.97 12.45 -1.84
N GLN A 110 -23.98 13.57 -1.11
CA GLN A 110 -23.75 14.91 -1.66
C GLN A 110 -24.62 15.19 -2.89
N LEU A 111 -25.91 14.83 -2.79
CA LEU A 111 -26.86 15.02 -3.88
C LEU A 111 -27.22 16.49 -4.00
N GLU A 112 -26.72 17.13 -5.06
CA GLU A 112 -27.02 18.53 -5.38
C GLU A 112 -28.36 18.64 -6.11
N ASP A 113 -29.45 18.65 -5.33
CA ASP A 113 -30.78 18.98 -5.84
C ASP A 113 -31.33 20.23 -5.16
N PRO A 114 -31.19 21.41 -5.80
CA PRO A 114 -31.61 22.68 -5.21
C PRO A 114 -33.09 22.73 -4.79
N GLU A 115 -34.00 22.12 -5.54
CA GLU A 115 -35.44 22.13 -5.19
C GLU A 115 -35.73 21.27 -3.97
N PHE A 116 -35.13 20.08 -3.93
CA PHE A 116 -35.32 19.20 -2.79
C PHE A 116 -34.60 19.74 -1.54
N ASN A 117 -33.45 20.39 -1.72
CA ASN A 117 -32.72 21.07 -0.65
C ASN A 117 -33.52 22.26 -0.08
N GLN A 118 -34.17 23.07 -0.95
CA GLN A 118 -35.12 24.10 -0.50
C GLN A 118 -36.28 23.47 0.28
N TYR A 119 -36.88 22.40 -0.26
CA TYR A 119 -37.99 21.70 0.38
C TYR A 119 -37.61 21.16 1.77
N LEU A 120 -36.44 20.53 1.92
CA LEU A 120 -35.91 20.06 3.20
C LEU A 120 -35.66 21.23 4.16
N SER A 121 -35.17 22.37 3.66
CA SER A 121 -34.93 23.56 4.46
C SER A 121 -36.23 24.12 5.02
N ASP A 122 -37.26 24.28 4.18
CA ASP A 122 -38.60 24.73 4.60
C ASP A 122 -39.21 23.79 5.64
N LEU A 123 -38.99 22.48 5.47
CA LEU A 123 -39.48 21.46 6.41
C LEU A 123 -38.77 21.57 7.77
N LEU A 124 -37.45 21.75 7.79
CA LEU A 124 -36.67 21.92 9.03
C LEU A 124 -37.03 23.23 9.74
N VAL A 125 -37.15 24.33 9.01
CA VAL A 125 -37.51 25.65 9.56
C VAL A 125 -38.93 25.64 10.13
N SER A 126 -39.90 25.10 9.39
CA SER A 126 -41.30 25.08 9.84
C SER A 126 -41.53 24.20 11.08
N ARG A 127 -40.74 23.14 11.25
CA ARG A 127 -40.92 22.19 12.35
C ARG A 127 -40.07 22.48 13.59
N GLY A 128 -38.91 23.11 13.39
CA GLY A 128 -37.92 23.37 14.44
C GLY A 128 -37.10 22.12 14.81
N VAL A 129 -35.91 22.34 15.38
CA VAL A 129 -34.96 21.25 15.76
C VAL A 129 -34.67 21.17 17.26
N GLN A 130 -35.44 21.88 18.10
CA GLN A 130 -35.17 22.02 19.54
C GLN A 130 -35.34 20.73 20.37
N ARG A 131 -35.97 19.67 19.81
CA ARG A 131 -36.28 18.41 20.53
C ARG A 131 -35.33 17.24 20.22
N ILE A 132 -34.15 17.51 19.65
CA ILE A 132 -33.15 16.47 19.36
C ILE A 132 -31.91 16.65 20.24
N GLY A 133 -31.35 15.54 20.74
CA GLY A 133 -30.15 15.57 21.57
C GLY A 133 -28.94 16.14 20.83
N ALA A 134 -27.99 16.74 21.57
CA ALA A 134 -26.86 17.49 21.00
C ALA A 134 -26.05 16.71 19.94
N ALA A 135 -25.83 15.41 20.12
CA ALA A 135 -25.11 14.58 19.13
C ALA A 135 -25.89 14.41 17.81
N LYS A 136 -27.22 14.23 17.87
CA LYS A 136 -28.07 14.17 16.67
C LYS A 136 -28.17 15.55 16.02
N LEU A 137 -28.22 16.62 16.81
CA LEU A 137 -28.19 17.99 16.32
C LEU A 137 -26.88 18.28 15.55
N ALA A 138 -25.73 17.86 16.08
CA ALA A 138 -24.44 18.00 15.42
C ALA A 138 -24.41 17.29 14.05
N ASN A 139 -24.89 16.05 13.98
CA ASN A 139 -24.99 15.31 12.71
C ASN A 139 -25.93 15.97 11.71
N LEU A 140 -27.11 16.42 12.15
CA LEU A 140 -28.07 17.11 11.30
C LEU A 140 -27.52 18.46 10.78
N THR A 141 -26.81 19.20 11.62
CA THR A 141 -26.20 20.48 11.24
C THR A 141 -25.10 20.26 10.21
N TYR A 142 -24.29 19.21 10.39
CA TYR A 142 -23.29 18.81 9.39
C TYR A 142 -23.94 18.39 8.06
N ALA A 143 -25.05 17.65 8.12
CA ALA A 143 -25.80 17.27 6.93
C ALA A 143 -26.34 18.51 6.19
N ALA A 144 -26.89 19.47 6.93
CA ALA A 144 -27.38 20.74 6.37
C ALA A 144 -26.25 21.55 5.72
N ALA A 145 -25.08 21.64 6.35
CA ALA A 145 -23.91 22.30 5.76
C ALA A 145 -23.42 21.57 4.49
N THR A 146 -23.42 20.24 4.49
CA THR A 146 -22.99 19.42 3.34
C THR A 146 -23.92 19.57 2.13
N LEU A 147 -25.23 19.73 2.36
CA LEU A 147 -26.24 19.97 1.32
C LEU A 147 -26.35 21.46 0.94
N ASN A 148 -25.47 22.32 1.48
CA ASN A 148 -25.50 23.76 1.31
C ASN A 148 -26.86 24.40 1.64
N LEU A 149 -27.53 23.92 2.69
CA LEU A 149 -28.84 24.44 3.09
C LEU A 149 -28.75 25.88 3.66
N GLY A 150 -27.54 26.37 3.96
CA GLY A 150 -27.29 27.74 4.42
C GLY A 150 -27.65 28.81 3.39
N ALA A 151 -27.74 28.44 2.11
CA ALA A 151 -28.23 29.33 1.05
C ALA A 151 -29.72 29.71 1.21
N PHE A 152 -30.47 29.02 2.08
CA PHE A 152 -31.89 29.23 2.29
C PHE A 152 -32.17 29.97 3.60
N GLU A 153 -33.16 30.87 3.56
CA GLU A 153 -33.50 31.76 4.66
C GLU A 153 -33.88 30.99 5.94
N GLY A 154 -33.37 31.44 7.08
CA GLY A 154 -33.74 30.93 8.42
C GLY A 154 -33.01 29.65 8.87
N VAL A 155 -32.30 28.93 7.99
CA VAL A 155 -31.61 27.67 8.35
C VAL A 155 -30.48 27.90 9.36
N HIS A 156 -29.62 28.89 9.13
CA HIS A 156 -28.55 29.22 10.08
C HIS A 156 -29.12 29.62 11.46
N SER A 157 -30.11 30.51 11.47
CA SER A 157 -30.78 30.97 12.68
C SER A 157 -31.38 29.81 13.48
N LEU A 158 -32.04 28.86 12.80
CA LEU A 158 -32.59 27.65 13.40
C LEU A 158 -31.54 26.84 14.18
N PHE A 159 -30.40 26.53 13.56
CA PHE A 159 -29.35 25.72 14.21
C PHE A 159 -28.61 26.49 15.30
N SER A 160 -28.30 27.77 15.07
CA SER A 160 -27.67 28.62 16.09
C SER A 160 -28.52 28.73 17.37
N ALA A 161 -29.84 28.89 17.24
CA ALA A 161 -30.78 28.94 18.36
C ALA A 161 -30.87 27.59 19.09
N ALA A 162 -30.77 26.48 18.35
CA ALA A 162 -30.78 25.15 18.95
C ALA A 162 -29.50 24.88 19.77
N PHE A 163 -28.32 25.30 19.29
CA PHE A 163 -27.07 25.13 20.05
C PHE A 163 -26.92 26.10 21.23
N ALA A 164 -27.59 27.26 21.18
CA ALA A 164 -27.66 28.14 22.35
C ALA A 164 -28.26 27.39 23.57
N GLY A 165 -29.32 26.61 23.37
CA GLY A 165 -29.98 25.82 24.42
C GLY A 165 -29.41 24.42 24.68
N ALA A 166 -28.59 23.86 23.79
CA ALA A 166 -28.13 22.48 23.89
C ALA A 166 -27.05 22.23 24.97
N GLU A 167 -27.03 21.02 25.56
CA GLU A 167 -25.96 20.55 26.45
C GLU A 167 -24.71 20.13 25.64
N VAL A 168 -23.84 21.08 25.30
CA VAL A 168 -22.65 20.82 24.47
C VAL A 168 -21.51 20.12 25.22
N GLY A 169 -21.53 20.12 26.56
CA GLY A 169 -20.46 19.55 27.38
C GLY A 169 -20.29 18.03 27.24
N ARG A 170 -21.30 17.32 26.71
CA ARG A 170 -21.23 15.88 26.42
C ARG A 170 -20.69 15.56 25.02
N LEU A 171 -20.48 16.57 24.18
CA LEU A 171 -19.95 16.39 22.84
C LEU A 171 -18.45 16.13 22.90
N GLY A 172 -17.99 15.13 22.13
CA GLY A 172 -16.56 14.87 21.98
C GLY A 172 -15.90 15.90 21.06
N THR A 173 -14.56 15.90 21.04
CA THR A 173 -13.75 16.77 20.17
C THR A 173 -14.21 16.72 18.71
N PHE A 174 -14.53 15.54 18.18
CA PHE A 174 -14.98 15.35 16.80
C PHE A 174 -16.33 16.03 16.52
N ASP A 175 -17.32 15.83 17.40
CA ASP A 175 -18.65 16.43 17.24
C ASP A 175 -18.60 17.94 17.37
N LEU A 176 -17.81 18.46 18.31
CA LEU A 176 -17.59 19.90 18.48
C LEU A 176 -16.93 20.51 17.24
N SER A 177 -15.89 19.84 16.71
CA SER A 177 -15.17 20.29 15.51
C SER A 177 -16.10 20.38 14.30
N ARG A 178 -16.88 19.32 14.04
CA ARG A 178 -17.86 19.31 12.95
C ARG A 178 -18.94 20.35 13.16
N THR A 179 -19.43 20.53 14.40
CA THR A 179 -20.48 21.51 14.69
C THR A 179 -20.01 22.93 14.39
N LEU A 180 -18.84 23.32 14.89
CA LEU A 180 -18.25 24.65 14.63
C LEU A 180 -18.07 24.89 13.13
N TRP A 181 -17.50 23.92 12.42
CA TRP A 181 -17.35 24.00 10.96
C TRP A 181 -18.68 24.11 10.23
N SER A 182 -19.68 23.32 10.64
CA SER A 182 -20.99 23.31 9.98
C SER A 182 -21.73 24.63 10.18
N LEU A 183 -21.70 25.18 11.39
CA LEU A 183 -22.33 26.47 11.67
C LEU A 183 -21.60 27.61 10.96
N ALA A 184 -20.27 27.58 10.90
CA ALA A 184 -19.49 28.53 10.11
C ALA A 184 -19.80 28.44 8.60
N ARG A 185 -20.04 27.24 8.05
CA ARG A 185 -20.41 27.05 6.64
C ARG A 185 -21.86 27.44 6.35
N LEU A 186 -22.76 27.33 7.32
CA LEU A 186 -24.15 27.77 7.19
C LEU A 186 -24.32 29.28 7.39
N ALA A 187 -23.34 29.95 8.01
CA ALA A 187 -23.41 31.39 8.26
C ALA A 187 -23.40 32.15 6.93
N PRO A 188 -24.28 33.17 6.77
CA PRO A 188 -24.32 33.96 5.56
C PRO A 188 -23.08 34.83 5.38
N ASP A 189 -22.49 35.30 6.49
CA ASP A 189 -21.34 36.20 6.52
C ASP A 189 -20.35 35.81 7.61
N VAL A 190 -19.13 36.37 7.51
CA VAL A 190 -18.11 36.28 8.56
C VAL A 190 -18.52 37.15 9.76
N TYR A 191 -18.45 36.58 10.95
CA TYR A 191 -18.75 37.30 12.19
C TYR A 191 -17.61 38.24 12.59
N GLU A 192 -17.92 39.53 12.77
CA GLU A 192 -16.98 40.49 13.38
C GLU A 192 -16.71 40.18 14.86
N SER A 193 -17.73 39.69 15.57
CA SER A 193 -17.63 39.30 16.98
C SER A 193 -18.37 37.98 17.25
N ALA A 194 -17.80 37.16 18.13
CA ALA A 194 -18.29 35.81 18.35
C ALA A 194 -19.64 35.79 19.09
N PRO A 195 -20.67 35.13 18.54
CA PRO A 195 -21.96 35.01 19.23
C PRO A 195 -21.87 34.07 20.44
N PRO A 196 -22.78 34.18 21.43
CA PRO A 196 -22.71 33.39 22.66
C PRO A 196 -22.68 31.87 22.47
N TRP A 197 -23.40 31.35 21.46
CA TRP A 197 -23.40 29.93 21.13
C TRP A 197 -22.04 29.46 20.58
N ALA A 198 -21.32 30.32 19.84
CA ALA A 198 -20.01 30.00 19.27
C ALA A 198 -18.94 30.00 20.35
N LEU A 199 -18.95 31.00 21.25
CA LEU A 199 -18.11 31.04 22.44
C LEU A 199 -18.27 29.77 23.28
N LYS A 200 -19.52 29.38 23.56
CA LYS A 200 -19.85 28.17 24.32
C LYS A 200 -19.30 26.89 23.67
N LEU A 201 -19.38 26.75 22.35
CA LEU A 201 -18.83 25.60 21.62
C LEU A 201 -17.30 25.61 21.59
N SER A 202 -16.69 26.79 21.38
CA SER A 202 -15.23 26.96 21.36
C SER A 202 -14.61 26.65 22.72
N GLU A 203 -15.19 27.18 23.81
CA GLU A 203 -14.76 26.86 25.17
C GLU A 203 -14.85 25.36 25.46
N ALA A 204 -15.94 24.71 25.05
CA ALA A 204 -16.11 23.26 25.20
C ALA A 204 -15.05 22.48 24.42
N LEU A 205 -14.64 22.96 23.23
CA LEU A 205 -13.58 22.35 22.43
C LEU A 205 -12.20 22.55 23.07
N LEU A 206 -11.87 23.76 23.52
CA LEU A 206 -10.57 24.08 24.11
C LEU A 206 -10.34 23.36 25.45
N ARG A 207 -11.41 23.06 26.20
CA ARG A 207 -11.38 22.24 27.43
C ARG A 207 -11.15 20.75 27.18
N GLN A 208 -11.29 20.26 25.94
CA GLN A 208 -11.04 18.85 25.64
C GLN A 208 -9.58 18.49 25.93
N LYS A 209 -9.38 17.37 26.65
CA LYS A 209 -8.03 16.85 26.95
C LYS A 209 -7.28 16.51 25.66
N LYS A 210 -7.99 15.98 24.67
CA LYS A 210 -7.45 15.63 23.35
C LYS A 210 -7.89 16.70 22.34
N PRO A 211 -6.98 17.55 21.83
CA PRO A 211 -7.31 18.51 20.81
C PRO A 211 -7.71 17.81 19.49
N PRO A 212 -8.40 18.51 18.58
CA PRO A 212 -8.65 17.97 17.25
C PRO A 212 -7.34 17.70 16.51
N PHE A 213 -7.35 16.72 15.62
CA PHE A 213 -6.21 16.32 14.79
C PHE A 213 -6.66 16.04 13.34
N GLY A 214 -5.70 16.00 12.43
CA GLY A 214 -5.94 15.78 11.00
C GLY A 214 -6.99 16.71 10.42
N TYR A 215 -7.93 16.16 9.65
CA TYR A 215 -8.99 16.93 9.00
C TYR A 215 -9.87 17.74 9.98
N SER A 216 -10.17 17.20 11.17
CA SER A 216 -10.99 17.91 12.17
C SER A 216 -10.30 19.19 12.67
N LEU A 217 -8.97 19.16 12.76
CA LEU A 217 -8.20 20.34 13.17
C LEU A 217 -8.24 21.42 12.09
N GLY A 218 -8.03 21.05 10.81
CA GLY A 218 -8.17 21.99 9.70
C GLY A 218 -9.55 22.65 9.67
N GLN A 219 -10.61 21.84 9.78
CA GLN A 219 -11.99 22.35 9.82
C GLN A 219 -12.22 23.41 10.92
N VAL A 220 -11.67 23.19 12.11
CA VAL A 220 -11.81 24.14 13.23
C VAL A 220 -10.98 25.40 13.01
N LEU A 221 -9.73 25.27 12.53
CA LEU A 221 -8.87 26.42 12.23
C LEU A 221 -9.45 27.30 11.11
N TRP A 222 -10.22 26.71 10.19
CA TRP A 222 -10.99 27.44 9.18
C TRP A 222 -12.23 28.12 9.78
N ALA A 223 -12.94 27.43 10.69
CA ALA A 223 -14.23 27.85 11.22
C ALA A 223 -14.12 28.96 12.28
N LEU A 224 -13.16 28.85 13.21
CA LEU A 224 -13.07 29.77 14.35
C LEU A 224 -12.90 31.23 13.92
N PRO A 225 -11.97 31.60 12.99
CA PRO A 225 -11.86 32.98 12.52
C PRO A 225 -13.16 33.49 11.89
N ARG A 226 -13.86 32.65 11.12
CA ARG A 226 -15.14 33.00 10.47
C ARG A 226 -16.29 33.23 11.47
N LEU A 227 -16.18 32.66 12.66
CA LEU A 227 -17.11 32.85 13.77
C LEU A 227 -16.67 33.97 14.73
N GLY A 228 -15.72 34.83 14.36
CA GLY A 228 -15.21 35.92 15.21
C GLY A 228 -14.30 35.44 16.34
N LEU A 229 -13.79 34.21 16.28
CA LEU A 229 -12.99 33.54 17.32
C LEU A 229 -11.50 33.42 16.94
N VAL A 230 -10.92 34.50 16.40
CA VAL A 230 -9.52 34.53 15.92
C VAL A 230 -8.53 34.17 17.04
N LYS A 231 -8.74 34.68 18.26
CA LYS A 231 -7.87 34.40 19.43
C LYS A 231 -7.90 32.93 19.84
N ASP A 232 -9.07 32.30 19.79
CA ASP A 232 -9.22 30.88 20.12
C ASP A 232 -8.56 30.01 19.06
N SER A 233 -8.67 30.40 17.78
CA SER A 233 -7.98 29.74 16.69
C SER A 233 -6.45 29.78 16.88
N GLU A 234 -5.91 30.92 17.30
CA GLU A 234 -4.48 31.06 17.54
C GLU A 234 -4.02 30.29 18.77
N THR A 235 -4.80 30.33 19.86
CA THR A 235 -4.56 29.53 21.06
C THR A 235 -4.53 28.03 20.74
N LEU A 236 -5.50 27.55 19.95
CA LEU A 236 -5.54 26.17 19.49
C LEU A 236 -4.32 25.84 18.63
N TRP A 237 -3.97 26.69 17.67
CA TRP A 237 -2.80 26.50 16.81
C TRP A 237 -1.51 26.37 17.61
N GLN A 238 -1.24 27.29 18.54
CA GLN A 238 -0.03 27.25 19.37
C GLN A 238 0.07 25.96 20.20
N LYS A 239 -1.07 25.41 20.65
CA LYS A 239 -1.13 24.14 21.40
C LYS A 239 -0.81 22.91 20.53
N VAL A 240 -1.06 22.96 19.22
CA VAL A 240 -1.00 21.77 18.34
C VAL A 240 0.03 21.85 17.22
N LYS A 241 0.61 23.01 16.91
CA LYS A 241 1.48 23.23 15.74
C LYS A 241 2.62 22.21 15.57
N GLY A 242 3.27 21.80 16.67
CA GLY A 242 4.37 20.82 16.65
C GLY A 242 3.93 19.36 16.41
N LYS A 243 2.62 19.10 16.29
CA LYS A 243 2.05 17.80 15.90
C LYS A 243 0.96 17.95 14.84
N ALA A 244 0.89 19.13 14.23
CA ALA A 244 -0.13 19.44 13.23
C ALA A 244 0.22 18.75 11.92
N GLY A 245 -0.77 18.05 11.37
CA GLY A 245 -0.67 17.48 10.03
C GLY A 245 -0.87 18.54 8.94
N ARG A 246 -0.59 18.14 7.69
CA ARG A 246 -0.72 18.97 6.49
C ARG A 246 -2.09 19.67 6.35
N GLU A 247 -3.19 19.07 6.81
CA GLU A 247 -4.52 19.67 6.69
C GLU A 247 -4.66 20.96 7.52
N ALA A 248 -3.99 21.03 8.68
CA ALA A 248 -3.99 22.22 9.51
C ALA A 248 -3.08 23.32 8.95
N TYR A 249 -1.93 22.92 8.39
CA TYR A 249 -1.03 23.84 7.68
C TYR A 249 -1.68 24.41 6.42
N ALA A 250 -2.45 23.63 5.67
CA ALA A 250 -3.20 24.11 4.50
C ALA A 250 -4.09 25.31 4.85
N GLU A 251 -4.77 25.26 5.99
CA GLU A 251 -5.64 26.36 6.45
C GLU A 251 -4.86 27.58 6.90
N LYS A 252 -3.76 27.39 7.63
CA LYS A 252 -2.90 28.50 8.07
C LYS A 252 -2.21 29.18 6.89
N LEU A 253 -1.68 28.40 5.93
CA LEU A 253 -0.99 28.91 4.75
C LEU A 253 -1.92 29.70 3.84
N ARG A 254 -3.18 29.26 3.69
CA ARG A 254 -4.20 29.94 2.88
C ARG A 254 -4.49 31.37 3.34
N GLN A 255 -4.44 31.62 4.65
CA GLN A 255 -4.73 32.93 5.26
C GLN A 255 -3.48 33.81 5.40
N ALA A 256 -2.31 33.25 5.15
CA ALA A 256 -1.03 33.89 5.38
C ALA A 256 -0.53 34.62 4.13
N ASP A 257 0.06 35.80 4.33
CA ASP A 257 0.86 36.49 3.31
C ASP A 257 2.18 35.74 3.02
N SER A 258 2.93 36.16 2.00
CA SER A 258 4.17 35.48 1.59
C SER A 258 5.19 35.35 2.73
N SER A 259 5.31 36.36 3.60
CA SER A 259 6.22 36.33 4.74
C SER A 259 5.78 35.29 5.77
N SER A 260 4.52 35.33 6.19
CA SER A 260 3.95 34.40 7.16
C SER A 260 3.95 32.97 6.61
N GLN A 261 3.81 32.79 5.30
CA GLN A 261 3.93 31.49 4.64
C GLN A 261 5.32 30.89 4.78
N ALA A 262 6.39 31.69 4.67
CA ALA A 262 7.76 31.19 4.85
C ALA A 262 7.97 30.61 6.26
N GLU A 263 7.48 31.31 7.30
CA GLU A 263 7.57 30.83 8.68
C GLU A 263 6.72 29.57 8.93
N LEU A 264 5.49 29.54 8.40
CA LEU A 264 4.61 28.37 8.51
C LEU A 264 5.21 27.14 7.81
N LEU A 265 5.79 27.31 6.62
CA LEU A 265 6.45 26.21 5.90
C LEU A 265 7.69 25.72 6.64
N ARG A 266 8.45 26.61 7.30
CA ARG A 266 9.55 26.20 8.19
C ARG A 266 9.04 25.32 9.33
N GLY A 267 7.91 25.68 9.94
CA GLY A 267 7.25 24.84 10.95
C GLY A 267 6.75 23.50 10.40
N LEU A 268 6.19 23.48 9.18
CA LEU A 268 5.77 22.25 8.51
C LEU A 268 6.97 21.31 8.30
N ALA A 269 8.12 21.85 7.90
CA ALA A 269 9.34 21.08 7.70
C ALA A 269 9.85 20.39 8.97
N GLU A 270 9.59 20.95 10.16
CA GLU A 270 9.93 20.29 11.44
C GLU A 270 9.09 19.04 11.69
N ASN A 271 7.88 18.98 11.12
CA ASN A 271 6.97 17.84 11.27
C ASN A 271 7.16 16.77 10.16
N CYS A 272 8.03 17.01 9.18
CA CYS A 272 8.31 16.05 8.10
C CYS A 272 9.31 14.98 8.55
N GLU A 273 8.91 13.70 8.52
CA GLU A 273 9.80 12.59 8.88
C GLU A 273 10.85 12.27 7.79
N ALA A 274 10.49 12.43 6.52
CA ALA A 274 11.39 12.11 5.41
C ALA A 274 12.27 13.31 5.06
N ALA A 275 13.60 13.14 5.13
CA ALA A 275 14.58 14.17 4.77
C ALA A 275 14.32 14.80 3.39
N GLY A 276 13.91 13.97 2.42
CA GLY A 276 13.60 14.48 1.08
C GLY A 276 12.37 15.40 1.03
N LEU A 277 11.34 15.12 1.83
CA LEU A 277 10.19 16.00 1.92
C LEU A 277 10.54 17.27 2.71
N GLN A 278 11.28 17.12 3.81
CA GLN A 278 11.75 18.24 4.62
C GLN A 278 12.56 19.24 3.79
N ALA A 279 13.51 18.76 2.99
CA ALA A 279 14.29 19.58 2.07
C ALA A 279 13.40 20.33 1.06
N ALA A 280 12.42 19.64 0.46
CA ALA A 280 11.49 20.27 -0.47
C ALA A 280 10.64 21.38 0.20
N VAL A 281 10.14 21.14 1.42
CA VAL A 281 9.37 22.14 2.17
C VAL A 281 10.24 23.34 2.55
N LEU A 282 11.50 23.14 2.95
CA LEU A 282 12.43 24.24 3.24
C LEU A 282 12.80 25.07 2.00
N ASN A 283 13.00 24.42 0.85
CA ASN A 283 13.19 25.13 -0.42
C ASN A 283 11.96 25.99 -0.76
N ALA A 284 10.75 25.47 -0.55
CA ALA A 284 9.52 26.24 -0.76
C ALA A 284 9.38 27.41 0.24
N ALA A 285 9.76 27.21 1.51
CA ALA A 285 9.83 28.29 2.50
C ALA A 285 10.78 29.40 2.06
N MET A 286 11.95 29.01 1.52
CA MET A 286 12.93 29.96 0.99
C MET A 286 12.40 30.73 -0.23
N LEU A 287 11.73 30.05 -1.18
CA LEU A 287 11.05 30.71 -2.31
C LEU A 287 10.04 31.76 -1.83
N ARG A 288 9.25 31.45 -0.79
CA ARG A 288 8.31 32.42 -0.20
C ARG A 288 9.00 33.59 0.50
N ALA A 289 10.08 33.33 1.24
CA ALA A 289 10.88 34.38 1.86
C ALA A 289 11.50 35.32 0.82
N MET A 290 12.05 34.76 -0.27
CA MET A 290 12.59 35.54 -1.39
C MET A 290 11.51 36.37 -2.09
N ALA A 291 10.33 35.79 -2.33
CA ALA A 291 9.20 36.51 -2.91
C ALA A 291 8.68 37.65 -2.00
N ALA A 292 8.91 37.56 -0.70
CA ALA A 292 8.61 38.61 0.28
C ALA A 292 9.79 39.58 0.51
N GLU A 293 10.87 39.48 -0.27
CA GLU A 293 12.11 40.28 -0.13
C GLU A 293 12.82 40.09 1.25
N GLN A 294 12.60 38.96 1.91
CA GLN A 294 13.18 38.63 3.23
C GLN A 294 14.45 37.79 3.11
N ASN A 295 15.49 38.37 2.50
CA ASN A 295 16.76 37.67 2.23
C ASN A 295 17.41 37.10 3.50
N SER A 296 17.33 37.79 4.64
CA SER A 296 17.88 37.27 5.91
C SER A 296 17.18 36.00 6.38
N ALA A 297 15.86 35.89 6.21
CA ALA A 297 15.11 34.68 6.55
C ALA A 297 15.46 33.53 5.59
N ALA A 298 15.64 33.82 4.30
CA ALA A 298 16.10 32.86 3.30
C ALA A 298 17.51 32.32 3.62
N GLU A 299 18.45 33.18 4.02
CA GLU A 299 19.80 32.78 4.43
C GLU A 299 19.79 31.92 5.71
N GLN A 300 18.92 32.21 6.68
CA GLN A 300 18.74 31.37 7.87
C GLN A 300 18.23 29.96 7.50
N ILE A 301 17.30 29.87 6.55
CA ILE A 301 16.80 28.59 6.04
C ILE A 301 17.93 27.84 5.33
N LEU A 302 18.75 28.50 4.52
CA LEU A 302 19.91 27.88 3.87
C LEU A 302 20.93 27.33 4.88
N GLN A 303 21.23 28.08 5.94
CA GLN A 303 22.12 27.61 7.00
C GLN A 303 21.52 26.38 7.70
N LEU A 304 20.23 26.41 8.02
CA LEU A 304 19.52 25.25 8.59
C LEU A 304 19.60 24.02 7.69
N MET A 305 19.49 24.20 6.37
CA MET A 305 19.63 23.10 5.41
C MET A 305 21.06 22.56 5.36
N ALA A 306 22.08 23.41 5.51
CA ALA A 306 23.48 22.98 5.59
C ALA A 306 23.75 22.18 6.86
N ASP A 307 23.27 22.66 8.01
CA ASP A 307 23.46 22.02 9.31
C ASP A 307 22.79 20.63 9.40
N ARG A 308 21.81 20.35 8.52
CA ARG A 308 21.02 19.10 8.50
C ARG A 308 21.27 18.21 7.28
N ASP A 309 22.25 18.54 6.43
CA ASP A 309 22.54 17.81 5.18
C ASP A 309 21.33 17.67 4.22
N LEU A 310 20.47 18.68 4.17
CA LEU A 310 19.22 18.68 3.38
C LEU A 310 19.36 19.33 2.00
N TRP A 311 20.58 19.64 1.55
CA TRP A 311 20.81 20.32 0.28
C TRP A 311 20.38 19.47 -0.89
N THR A 312 19.75 20.08 -1.88
CA THR A 312 19.30 19.44 -3.13
C THR A 312 19.76 20.28 -4.32
N PRO A 313 19.67 19.78 -5.57
CA PRO A 313 19.92 20.60 -6.76
C PRO A 313 19.14 21.91 -6.80
N VAL A 314 17.91 21.92 -6.26
CA VAL A 314 17.09 23.13 -6.13
C VAL A 314 17.68 24.10 -5.10
N THR A 315 18.15 23.60 -3.96
CA THR A 315 18.79 24.43 -2.91
C THR A 315 19.99 25.19 -3.47
N TYR A 316 20.86 24.54 -4.26
CA TYR A 316 22.00 25.21 -4.90
C TYR A 316 21.57 26.34 -5.84
N ARG A 317 20.48 26.15 -6.60
CA ARG A 317 19.96 27.20 -7.49
C ARG A 317 19.44 28.39 -6.69
N LEU A 318 18.70 28.12 -5.62
CA LEU A 318 18.14 29.17 -4.76
C LEU A 318 19.26 29.94 -4.04
N ALA A 319 20.29 29.26 -3.54
CA ALA A 319 21.48 29.91 -2.98
C ALA A 319 22.20 30.79 -4.01
N ALA A 320 22.34 30.32 -5.25
CA ALA A 320 22.93 31.11 -6.33
C ALA A 320 22.10 32.36 -6.68
N ARG A 321 20.76 32.25 -6.65
CA ARG A 321 19.85 33.40 -6.85
C ARG A 321 19.95 34.44 -5.73
N LEU A 322 20.14 33.99 -4.49
CA LEU A 322 20.36 34.86 -3.32
C LEU A 322 21.74 35.54 -3.35
N GLY A 323 22.71 34.98 -4.08
CA GLY A 323 24.09 35.43 -4.05
C GLY A 323 24.83 35.05 -2.76
N SER A 324 24.30 34.10 -1.99
CA SER A 324 24.83 33.69 -0.69
C SER A 324 25.75 32.47 -0.81
N SER A 325 26.88 32.49 -0.10
CA SER A 325 27.79 31.34 0.05
C SER A 325 27.72 30.84 1.49
N ILE A 326 27.29 29.59 1.68
CA ILE A 326 27.07 29.01 3.01
C ILE A 326 28.24 28.11 3.38
N ARG A 327 28.81 28.32 4.58
CA ARG A 327 29.87 27.45 5.10
C ARG A 327 29.28 26.10 5.50
N GLY A 328 29.95 25.01 5.12
CA GLY A 328 29.52 23.65 5.44
C GLY A 328 28.51 23.05 4.45
N SER A 329 28.19 23.76 3.35
CA SER A 329 27.39 23.18 2.27
C SER A 329 28.09 21.93 1.68
N PRO A 330 27.37 20.82 1.42
CA PRO A 330 27.95 19.63 0.81
C PRO A 330 28.42 19.90 -0.63
N ALA A 331 29.01 18.89 -1.27
CA ALA A 331 29.30 18.97 -2.71
C ALA A 331 28.01 18.87 -3.52
N ALA A 332 27.91 19.64 -4.61
CA ALA A 332 26.82 19.48 -5.57
C ALA A 332 26.89 18.06 -6.18
N PRO A 333 25.77 17.33 -6.29
CA PRO A 333 24.38 17.80 -6.22
C PRO A 333 23.68 17.73 -4.85
N GLY A 334 24.35 17.33 -3.77
CA GLY A 334 23.72 17.08 -2.47
C GLY A 334 22.77 15.85 -2.50
N LEU A 335 21.71 15.91 -1.70
CA LEU A 335 20.66 14.89 -1.57
C LEU A 335 19.89 14.73 -2.89
N THR A 336 20.10 13.60 -3.55
CA THR A 336 19.44 13.20 -4.82
C THR A 336 18.57 11.96 -4.69
N SER A 337 18.57 11.31 -3.53
CA SER A 337 17.69 10.18 -3.20
C SER A 337 16.94 10.47 -1.90
N PRO A 338 15.60 10.33 -1.86
CA PRO A 338 14.81 10.61 -0.67
C PRO A 338 14.65 9.37 0.24
N GLY A 339 15.30 8.25 -0.10
CA GLY A 339 15.15 6.96 0.58
C GLY A 339 13.99 6.10 0.05
N GLN A 340 14.10 4.78 0.18
CA GLN A 340 13.12 3.83 -0.40
C GLN A 340 11.71 3.93 0.22
N ARG A 341 11.61 4.36 1.48
CA ARG A 341 10.33 4.51 2.22
C ARG A 341 9.58 5.82 1.92
N ALA A 342 10.19 6.77 1.21
CA ALA A 342 9.55 8.04 0.88
C ALA A 342 8.31 7.85 0.01
N HIS A 343 7.31 8.73 0.16
CA HIS A 343 6.10 8.69 -0.66
C HIS A 343 6.44 8.78 -2.17
N LYS A 344 5.62 8.17 -3.03
CA LYS A 344 5.91 8.10 -4.48
C LYS A 344 6.07 9.47 -5.16
N TYR A 345 5.38 10.50 -4.66
CA TYR A 345 5.48 11.88 -5.15
C TYR A 345 6.85 12.49 -4.86
N VAL A 346 7.39 12.24 -3.66
CA VAL A 346 8.75 12.65 -3.28
C VAL A 346 9.76 11.91 -4.16
N ARG A 347 9.60 10.59 -4.33
CA ARG A 347 10.48 9.81 -5.23
C ARG A 347 10.46 10.31 -6.68
N ALA A 348 9.31 10.75 -7.18
CA ALA A 348 9.18 11.32 -8.52
C ALA A 348 9.95 12.64 -8.66
N LEU A 349 9.80 13.56 -7.69
CA LEU A 349 10.58 14.80 -7.66
C LEU A 349 12.08 14.50 -7.64
N TYR A 350 12.53 13.59 -6.78
CA TYR A 350 13.95 13.26 -6.66
C TYR A 350 14.50 12.52 -7.87
N HIS A 351 13.68 11.71 -8.55
CA HIS A 351 14.03 11.18 -9.86
C HIS A 351 14.26 12.32 -10.86
N ALA A 352 13.40 13.35 -10.87
CA ALA A 352 13.61 14.53 -11.70
C ALA A 352 14.88 15.31 -11.29
N LEU A 353 15.13 15.52 -9.99
CA LEU A 353 16.35 16.18 -9.49
C LEU A 353 17.63 15.44 -9.92
N ALA A 354 17.59 14.11 -10.01
CA ALA A 354 18.73 13.30 -10.40
C ALA A 354 18.94 13.18 -11.91
N LYS A 355 17.89 13.37 -12.74
CA LYS A 355 17.91 13.08 -14.18
C LYS A 355 17.69 14.29 -15.08
N ALA A 356 16.99 15.31 -14.60
CA ALA A 356 16.69 16.49 -15.38
C ALA A 356 17.88 17.46 -15.42
N LYS A 357 18.02 18.18 -16.54
CA LYS A 357 18.93 19.32 -16.65
C LYS A 357 18.33 20.52 -15.91
N PRO A 358 19.00 21.11 -14.90
CA PRO A 358 18.48 22.27 -14.19
C PRO A 358 18.25 23.46 -15.13
N GLY A 359 17.08 24.09 -15.02
CA GLY A 359 16.64 25.20 -15.89
C GLY A 359 16.07 24.77 -17.24
N ASP A 360 15.94 23.47 -17.50
CA ASP A 360 15.35 22.92 -18.73
C ASP A 360 13.99 22.28 -18.43
N ALA A 361 12.92 23.02 -18.73
CA ALA A 361 11.55 22.58 -18.56
C ALA A 361 11.19 21.32 -19.35
N ALA A 362 11.78 21.11 -20.54
CA ALA A 362 11.51 19.92 -21.34
C ALA A 362 12.18 18.69 -20.73
N SER A 363 13.42 18.83 -20.26
CA SER A 363 14.14 17.77 -19.55
C SER A 363 13.46 17.41 -18.23
N ALA A 364 12.98 18.40 -17.48
CA ALA A 364 12.25 18.19 -16.23
C ALA A 364 10.94 17.41 -16.45
N ALA A 365 10.12 17.82 -17.43
CA ALA A 365 8.88 17.12 -17.77
C ALA A 365 9.14 15.67 -18.22
N ALA A 366 10.14 15.45 -19.07
CA ALA A 366 10.54 14.12 -19.53
C ALA A 366 10.98 13.20 -18.39
N ALA A 367 11.64 13.74 -17.35
CA ALA A 367 12.05 12.95 -16.20
C ALA A 367 10.85 12.45 -15.36
N LEU A 368 9.83 13.29 -15.14
CA LEU A 368 8.60 12.85 -14.45
C LEU A 368 7.84 11.80 -15.26
N GLU A 369 7.76 11.98 -16.57
CA GLU A 369 7.16 10.99 -17.48
C GLU A 369 7.89 9.64 -17.44
N SER A 370 9.22 9.67 -17.53
CA SER A 370 10.07 8.48 -17.42
C SER A 370 9.84 7.75 -16.08
N PHE A 371 9.78 8.50 -14.97
CA PHE A 371 9.47 7.93 -13.66
C PHE A 371 8.11 7.23 -13.66
N SER A 372 7.07 7.90 -14.15
CA SER A 372 5.70 7.34 -14.19
C SER A 372 5.64 6.03 -15.00
N ARG A 373 6.43 5.92 -16.08
CA ARG A 373 6.48 4.73 -16.95
C ARG A 373 7.41 3.62 -16.45
N SER A 374 8.24 3.88 -15.43
CA SER A 374 9.29 2.94 -14.98
C SER A 374 8.76 1.67 -14.31
N SER A 375 7.62 1.72 -13.63
CA SER A 375 6.98 0.55 -13.01
C SER A 375 5.54 0.84 -12.58
N LYS A 376 4.74 -0.21 -12.34
CA LYS A 376 3.40 -0.06 -11.73
C LYS A 376 3.42 0.66 -10.38
N ARG A 377 4.49 0.51 -9.58
CA ARG A 377 4.66 1.17 -8.27
C ARG A 377 5.07 2.65 -8.40
N ALA A 378 5.65 3.04 -9.54
CA ALA A 378 6.05 4.41 -9.84
C ALA A 378 4.99 5.19 -10.65
N TRP A 379 3.94 4.51 -11.13
CA TRP A 379 2.91 5.12 -11.96
C TRP A 379 2.21 6.31 -11.28
N LEU A 380 2.20 7.43 -12.01
CA LEU A 380 1.56 8.70 -11.68
C LEU A 380 0.67 9.12 -12.85
N LYS A 381 -0.59 9.42 -12.55
CA LYS A 381 -1.52 9.97 -13.53
C LYS A 381 -1.28 11.47 -13.66
N PHE A 382 -0.96 11.93 -14.86
CA PHE A 382 -0.91 13.36 -15.21
C PHE A 382 -2.01 13.61 -16.25
N GLY A 383 -2.98 14.49 -15.96
CA GLY A 383 -4.10 14.73 -16.88
C GLY A 383 -3.66 15.31 -18.23
N ALA A 384 -2.56 16.08 -18.22
CA ALA A 384 -1.95 16.67 -19.42
C ALA A 384 -0.83 15.84 -20.06
N ALA A 385 -0.78 14.53 -19.82
CA ALA A 385 0.17 13.61 -20.46
C ALA A 385 -0.47 12.83 -21.61
N ASP A 386 0.38 12.14 -22.38
CA ASP A 386 0.00 11.28 -23.50
C ASP A 386 -0.93 12.00 -24.50
N GLU A 387 -1.92 11.30 -25.06
CA GLU A 387 -2.83 11.82 -26.09
C GLU A 387 -3.63 13.05 -25.61
N LYS A 388 -4.02 13.09 -24.33
CA LYS A 388 -4.71 14.24 -23.73
C LYS A 388 -3.80 15.47 -23.68
N GLY A 389 -2.52 15.25 -23.38
CA GLY A 389 -1.50 16.29 -23.40
C GLY A 389 -1.37 16.94 -24.77
N GLU A 390 -1.37 16.17 -25.84
CA GLU A 390 -1.27 16.70 -27.21
C GLU A 390 -2.45 17.60 -27.57
N VAL A 391 -3.68 17.19 -27.21
CA VAL A 391 -4.90 17.99 -27.39
C VAL A 391 -4.82 19.32 -26.63
N LEU A 392 -4.36 19.30 -25.39
CA LEU A 392 -4.20 20.51 -24.57
C LEU A 392 -3.08 21.41 -25.10
N GLU A 393 -1.96 20.84 -25.52
CA GLU A 393 -0.82 21.59 -26.06
C GLU A 393 -1.20 22.32 -27.36
N GLU A 394 -1.94 21.67 -28.26
CA GLU A 394 -2.50 22.31 -29.46
C GLU A 394 -3.42 23.48 -29.08
N ALA A 395 -4.30 23.27 -28.10
CA ALA A 395 -5.22 24.30 -27.64
C ALA A 395 -4.48 25.51 -27.03
N TRP A 396 -3.50 25.30 -26.14
CA TRP A 396 -2.70 26.38 -25.56
C TRP A 396 -1.85 27.09 -26.61
N LYS A 397 -1.25 26.34 -27.54
CA LYS A 397 -0.49 26.91 -28.66
C LYS A 397 -1.35 27.79 -29.56
N SER A 398 -2.64 27.51 -29.69
CA SER A 398 -3.55 28.37 -30.46
C SER A 398 -3.71 29.78 -29.85
N LEU A 399 -3.42 29.95 -28.55
CA LEU A 399 -3.46 31.25 -27.87
C LEU A 399 -2.16 32.06 -28.02
N SER A 400 -1.03 31.41 -28.30
CA SER A 400 0.30 32.03 -28.34
C SER A 400 0.55 32.78 -29.66
N GLN A 401 -0.19 33.87 -29.86
CA GLN A 401 -0.05 34.79 -31.00
C GLN A 401 0.76 36.05 -30.62
N GLY A 402 1.84 35.89 -29.86
CA GLY A 402 2.76 37.00 -29.52
C GLY A 402 2.27 37.97 -28.42
N LYS A 403 1.21 37.63 -27.68
CA LYS A 403 0.75 38.39 -26.51
C LYS A 403 0.95 37.55 -25.23
N PRO A 404 1.55 38.12 -24.16
CA PRO A 404 1.55 37.51 -22.83
C PRO A 404 0.15 37.10 -22.39
N ARG A 405 0.00 35.87 -21.91
CA ARG A 405 -1.25 35.33 -21.39
C ARG A 405 -1.18 35.15 -19.88
N LEU A 406 -2.32 35.26 -19.21
CA LEU A 406 -2.49 34.80 -17.84
C LEU A 406 -3.33 33.52 -17.84
N ALA A 407 -2.73 32.42 -17.40
CA ALA A 407 -3.39 31.14 -17.26
C ALA A 407 -3.65 30.81 -15.79
N LEU A 408 -4.82 30.23 -15.51
CA LEU A 408 -5.22 29.76 -14.20
C LEU A 408 -5.37 28.24 -14.22
N GLU A 409 -4.68 27.54 -13.33
CA GLU A 409 -4.79 26.09 -13.17
C GLU A 409 -5.39 25.71 -11.83
N PHE A 410 -6.35 24.78 -11.86
CA PHE A 410 -6.95 24.16 -10.70
C PHE A 410 -6.39 22.74 -10.56
N GLY A 411 -5.49 22.53 -9.59
CA GLY A 411 -4.78 21.28 -9.36
C GLY A 411 -3.34 21.30 -9.91
N THR A 412 -2.37 21.77 -9.11
CA THR A 412 -0.96 21.79 -9.51
C THR A 412 -0.32 20.39 -9.54
N PHE A 413 -0.65 19.54 -8.56
CA PHE A 413 0.03 18.28 -8.30
C PHE A 413 1.56 18.44 -8.24
N LEU A 414 2.34 17.88 -9.17
CA LEU A 414 3.81 18.04 -9.20
C LEU A 414 4.28 19.19 -10.11
N GLY A 415 3.39 20.01 -10.67
CA GLY A 415 3.74 21.14 -11.55
C GLY A 415 4.01 20.76 -13.01
N TYR A 416 3.67 19.53 -13.42
CA TYR A 416 3.88 19.03 -14.77
C TYR A 416 3.07 19.80 -15.82
N SER A 417 1.76 19.96 -15.62
CA SER A 417 0.86 20.69 -16.53
C SER A 417 1.16 22.20 -16.55
N ALA A 418 1.41 22.82 -15.39
CA ALA A 418 1.88 24.22 -15.31
C ALA A 418 3.12 24.46 -16.19
N THR A 419 4.10 23.56 -16.11
CA THR A 419 5.33 23.61 -16.91
C THR A 419 5.03 23.49 -18.41
N LYS A 420 4.11 22.60 -18.81
CA LYS A 420 3.69 22.46 -20.21
C LYS A 420 2.93 23.67 -20.73
N MET A 421 2.05 24.27 -19.92
CA MET A 421 1.33 25.49 -20.29
C MET A 421 2.31 26.63 -20.62
N VAL A 422 3.30 26.90 -19.76
CA VAL A 422 4.30 27.95 -20.05
C VAL A 422 5.09 27.64 -21.32
N ARG A 423 5.44 26.37 -21.57
CA ARG A 423 6.13 25.98 -22.81
C ARG A 423 5.32 26.28 -24.08
N GLN A 424 3.99 26.20 -24.02
CA GLN A 424 3.12 26.46 -25.18
C GLN A 424 2.64 27.91 -25.28
N LEU A 425 2.39 28.57 -24.13
CA LEU A 425 1.96 29.97 -24.05
C LEU A 425 3.12 30.97 -24.19
N GLY A 426 4.36 30.51 -23.99
CA GLY A 426 5.57 31.34 -24.02
C GLY A 426 5.99 31.84 -22.63
N ARG A 427 7.28 32.15 -22.47
CA ARG A 427 7.87 32.58 -21.18
C ARG A 427 7.40 33.95 -20.70
N ASP A 428 6.86 34.77 -21.58
CA ASP A 428 6.27 36.06 -21.20
C ASP A 428 4.89 35.90 -20.56
N SER A 429 4.29 34.71 -20.66
CA SER A 429 3.01 34.37 -20.04
C SER A 429 3.19 33.94 -18.58
N ARG A 430 2.18 34.20 -17.75
CA ARG A 430 2.14 33.83 -16.33
C ARG A 430 1.13 32.71 -16.11
N VAL A 431 1.48 31.74 -15.27
CA VAL A 431 0.57 30.70 -14.77
C VAL A 431 0.40 30.89 -13.28
N ILE A 432 -0.85 30.96 -12.82
CA ILE A 432 -1.19 30.82 -11.40
C ILE A 432 -1.82 29.44 -11.25
N SER A 433 -1.28 28.61 -10.37
CA SER A 433 -1.72 27.23 -10.18
C SER A 433 -2.11 26.96 -8.74
N PHE A 434 -3.26 26.33 -8.52
CA PHE A 434 -3.81 26.07 -7.19
C PHE A 434 -3.55 24.64 -6.73
N GLU A 435 -3.01 24.50 -5.52
CA GLU A 435 -2.83 23.20 -4.86
C GLU A 435 -3.34 23.27 -3.42
N MET A 436 -4.16 22.31 -3.03
CA MET A 436 -4.75 22.30 -1.69
C MET A 436 -3.80 21.65 -0.67
N ASP A 437 -3.04 20.64 -1.08
CA ASP A 437 -2.11 19.93 -0.19
C ASP A 437 -0.76 20.66 -0.11
N PRO A 438 -0.37 21.18 1.06
CA PRO A 438 0.83 22.00 1.19
C PRO A 438 2.12 21.23 0.94
N GLU A 439 2.17 19.92 1.24
CA GLU A 439 3.35 19.10 0.98
C GLU A 439 3.52 18.90 -0.53
N VAL A 440 2.41 18.60 -1.23
CA VAL A 440 2.41 18.46 -2.70
C VAL A 440 2.74 19.78 -3.38
N ALA A 441 2.19 20.91 -2.90
CA ALA A 441 2.52 22.23 -3.41
C ALA A 441 4.02 22.55 -3.27
N CYS A 442 4.64 22.21 -2.13
CA CYS A 442 6.08 22.36 -1.94
C CYS A 442 6.88 21.51 -2.93
N LEU A 443 6.46 20.27 -3.19
CA LEU A 443 7.08 19.43 -4.23
C LEU A 443 6.95 20.06 -5.62
N ALA A 444 5.79 20.64 -5.95
CA ALA A 444 5.56 21.34 -7.21
C ALA A 444 6.46 22.58 -7.36
N MET A 445 6.60 23.39 -6.30
CA MET A 445 7.48 24.57 -6.31
C MET A 445 8.94 24.18 -6.57
N ASN A 446 9.39 23.07 -5.98
CA ASN A 446 10.74 22.53 -6.24
C ASN A 446 10.89 22.06 -7.69
N PHE A 447 9.90 21.36 -8.24
CA PHE A 447 9.90 20.92 -9.63
C PHE A 447 9.92 22.11 -10.61
N VAL A 448 9.10 23.13 -10.34
CA VAL A 448 9.02 24.36 -11.13
C VAL A 448 10.33 25.16 -11.07
N GLU A 449 10.98 25.23 -9.90
CA GLU A 449 12.30 25.85 -9.76
C GLU A 449 13.37 25.04 -10.52
N LEU A 450 13.33 23.71 -10.43
CA LEU A 450 14.21 22.83 -11.22
C LEU A 450 14.02 23.06 -12.73
N ALA A 451 12.79 23.26 -13.19
CA ALA A 451 12.45 23.58 -14.57
C ALA A 451 12.87 25.01 -15.00
N GLY A 452 13.27 25.88 -14.06
CA GLY A 452 13.62 27.27 -14.33
C GLY A 452 12.42 28.15 -14.68
N LEU A 453 11.26 27.88 -14.06
CA LEU A 453 9.98 28.54 -14.34
C LEU A 453 9.32 29.17 -13.10
N SER A 454 10.00 29.22 -11.95
CA SER A 454 9.47 29.78 -10.70
C SER A 454 9.17 31.27 -10.75
N ASP A 455 9.75 32.00 -11.71
CA ASP A 455 9.47 33.44 -11.90
C ASP A 455 8.14 33.70 -12.65
N VAL A 456 7.59 32.68 -13.31
CA VAL A 456 6.39 32.80 -14.17
C VAL A 456 5.26 31.85 -13.78
N ILE A 457 5.55 30.84 -12.96
CA ILE A 457 4.56 29.93 -12.38
C ILE A 457 4.44 30.23 -10.87
N ASP A 458 3.29 30.74 -10.46
CA ASP A 458 2.94 31.00 -9.07
C ASP A 458 2.02 29.88 -8.55
N VAL A 459 2.57 28.98 -7.73
CA VAL A 459 1.81 27.91 -7.06
C VAL A 459 1.20 28.48 -5.78
N ARG A 460 -0.13 28.51 -5.64
CA ARG A 460 -0.86 29.01 -4.47
C ARG A 460 -1.41 27.85 -3.65
N ILE A 461 -1.22 27.91 -2.32
CA ILE A 461 -1.68 26.86 -1.39
C ILE A 461 -3.05 27.25 -0.84
N GLY A 462 -4.08 26.47 -1.13
CA GLY A 462 -5.42 26.74 -0.63
C GLY A 462 -6.55 26.05 -1.40
N GLN A 463 -7.78 26.26 -0.95
CA GLN A 463 -8.97 25.84 -1.69
C GLN A 463 -9.26 26.81 -2.82
N CYS A 464 -9.71 26.27 -3.95
CA CYS A 464 -10.09 27.03 -5.14
C CYS A 464 -11.06 28.18 -4.80
N GLU A 465 -12.08 27.90 -3.97
CA GLU A 465 -13.11 28.88 -3.56
C GLU A 465 -12.50 30.16 -2.97
N ASP A 466 -11.57 30.01 -2.03
CA ASP A 466 -10.94 31.14 -1.35
C ASP A 466 -9.89 31.82 -2.24
N LEU A 467 -9.11 31.05 -3.00
CA LEU A 467 -8.06 31.59 -3.87
C LEU A 467 -8.63 32.40 -5.04
N VAL A 468 -9.77 32.01 -5.60
CA VAL A 468 -10.47 32.81 -6.63
C VAL A 468 -10.92 34.16 -6.07
N GLN A 469 -11.36 34.23 -4.81
CA GLN A 469 -11.70 35.51 -4.17
C GLN A 469 -10.46 36.38 -3.95
N GLN A 470 -9.36 35.80 -3.47
CA GLN A 470 -8.09 36.55 -3.34
C GLN A 470 -7.63 37.12 -4.70
N LEU A 471 -7.68 36.30 -5.75
CA LEU A 471 -7.32 36.75 -7.10
C LEU A 471 -8.22 37.87 -7.63
N LYS A 472 -9.48 37.93 -7.20
CA LYS A 472 -10.40 39.01 -7.59
C LYS A 472 -9.94 40.37 -7.06
N ASP A 473 -9.31 40.39 -5.89
CA ASP A 473 -8.76 41.61 -5.28
C ASP A 473 -7.37 41.94 -5.86
N GLU A 474 -6.61 40.93 -6.28
CA GLU A 474 -5.24 41.08 -6.82
C GLU A 474 -5.20 41.41 -8.32
N LEU A 475 -6.15 40.93 -9.11
CA LEU A 475 -6.09 40.96 -10.57
C LEU A 475 -7.17 41.87 -11.18
N PRO A 476 -6.86 42.59 -12.28
CA PRO A 476 -7.87 43.32 -13.03
C PRO A 476 -8.97 42.38 -13.57
N PRO A 477 -10.23 42.83 -13.61
CA PRO A 477 -11.31 42.08 -14.25
C PRO A 477 -10.99 41.76 -15.72
N GLY A 478 -11.34 40.56 -16.17
CA GLY A 478 -11.11 40.12 -17.55
C GLY A 478 -9.66 39.86 -17.93
N SER A 479 -8.79 39.57 -16.97
CA SER A 479 -7.35 39.31 -17.17
C SER A 479 -7.00 37.85 -17.47
N VAL A 480 -7.85 36.89 -17.11
CA VAL A 480 -7.57 35.44 -17.26
C VAL A 480 -7.93 34.98 -18.68
N ASP A 481 -6.91 34.56 -19.44
CA ASP A 481 -7.03 34.16 -20.85
C ASP A 481 -7.10 32.65 -21.05
N ALA A 482 -6.62 31.86 -20.09
CA ALA A 482 -6.69 30.41 -20.13
C ALA A 482 -7.04 29.83 -18.76
N VAL A 483 -7.86 28.78 -18.73
CA VAL A 483 -8.23 28.05 -17.52
C VAL A 483 -8.02 26.56 -17.77
N TYR A 484 -7.33 25.87 -16.87
CA TYR A 484 -7.15 24.43 -16.91
C TYR A 484 -7.62 23.79 -15.59
N MET A 485 -8.50 22.79 -15.66
CA MET A 485 -9.00 22.06 -14.50
C MET A 485 -8.59 20.58 -14.54
N ASP A 486 -7.86 20.16 -13.51
CA ASP A 486 -7.42 18.76 -13.31
C ASP A 486 -7.47 18.35 -11.82
N HIS A 487 -8.26 19.06 -11.01
CA HIS A 487 -8.48 18.76 -9.59
C HIS A 487 -9.71 17.83 -9.40
N ASN A 488 -10.46 17.99 -8.30
CA ASN A 488 -11.65 17.22 -8.01
C ASN A 488 -12.81 17.50 -8.99
N GLN A 489 -13.13 16.54 -9.87
CA GLN A 489 -14.16 16.69 -10.90
C GLN A 489 -15.57 16.94 -10.34
N MET A 490 -15.81 16.64 -9.05
CA MET A 490 -17.09 16.97 -8.41
C MET A 490 -17.33 18.45 -8.21
N THR A 491 -16.29 19.28 -8.19
CA THR A 491 -16.43 20.71 -7.93
C THR A 491 -16.16 21.54 -9.18
N TYR A 492 -15.81 20.92 -10.31
CA TYR A 492 -15.52 21.63 -11.57
C TYR A 492 -16.62 22.62 -11.96
N HIS A 493 -17.89 22.23 -11.83
CA HIS A 493 -19.02 23.10 -12.16
C HIS A 493 -19.18 24.26 -11.17
N GLN A 494 -18.88 24.04 -9.89
CA GLN A 494 -18.92 25.07 -8.84
C GLN A 494 -17.78 26.06 -9.03
N ASP A 495 -16.56 25.56 -9.21
CA ASP A 495 -15.36 26.37 -9.42
C ASP A 495 -15.46 27.17 -10.72
N LEU A 496 -16.03 26.60 -11.79
CA LEU A 496 -16.31 27.32 -13.03
C LEU A 496 -17.35 28.44 -12.80
N SER A 497 -18.43 28.15 -12.08
CA SER A 497 -19.49 29.14 -11.80
C SER A 497 -18.92 30.31 -10.98
N GLN A 498 -18.14 30.00 -9.95
CA GLN A 498 -17.49 31.00 -9.11
C GLN A 498 -16.49 31.85 -9.91
N LEU A 499 -15.70 31.22 -10.79
CA LEU A 499 -14.77 31.94 -11.65
C LEU A 499 -15.50 32.85 -12.65
N GLN A 500 -16.65 32.44 -13.17
CA GLN A 500 -17.52 33.30 -14.00
C GLN A 500 -18.08 34.48 -13.22
N GLU A 501 -18.52 34.27 -11.98
CA GLU A 501 -19.05 35.30 -11.08
C GLU A 501 -17.98 36.28 -10.60
N SER A 502 -16.72 35.84 -10.49
CA SER A 502 -15.59 36.70 -10.10
C SER A 502 -15.34 37.85 -11.09
N GLY A 503 -15.71 37.67 -12.36
CA GLY A 503 -15.43 38.62 -13.44
C GLY A 503 -13.99 38.57 -13.97
N LEU A 504 -13.16 37.61 -13.54
CA LEU A 504 -11.75 37.50 -13.95
C LEU A 504 -11.55 37.01 -15.40
N LEU A 505 -12.52 36.32 -15.98
CA LEU A 505 -12.43 35.73 -17.33
C LEU A 505 -12.38 36.79 -18.43
N SER A 506 -11.37 36.71 -19.31
CA SER A 506 -11.23 37.61 -20.45
C SER A 506 -12.31 37.39 -21.52
N LYS A 507 -12.35 38.26 -22.54
CA LYS A 507 -13.31 38.15 -23.65
C LYS A 507 -13.01 37.00 -24.61
N GLU A 508 -11.76 36.52 -24.58
CA GLU A 508 -11.18 35.50 -25.44
C GLU A 508 -10.54 34.40 -24.60
N VAL A 509 -11.32 33.84 -23.67
CA VAL A 509 -10.83 32.80 -22.76
C VAL A 509 -10.92 31.40 -23.39
N LEU A 510 -9.86 30.61 -23.22
CA LEU A 510 -9.86 29.17 -23.43
C LEU A 510 -10.05 28.47 -22.09
N PHE A 511 -11.12 27.70 -21.97
CA PHE A 511 -11.34 26.78 -20.87
C PHE A 511 -10.97 25.36 -21.31
N ALA A 512 -10.25 24.64 -20.45
CA ALA A 512 -9.89 23.25 -20.66
C ALA A 512 -10.08 22.43 -19.38
N ALA A 513 -10.57 21.20 -19.50
CA ALA A 513 -10.66 20.24 -18.40
C ALA A 513 -10.39 18.83 -18.90
N THR A 514 -9.76 17.99 -18.08
CA THR A 514 -9.60 16.55 -18.38
C THR A 514 -10.44 15.69 -17.44
N GLN A 515 -10.46 14.37 -17.64
CA GLN A 515 -11.11 13.43 -16.74
C GLN A 515 -12.62 13.59 -16.65
N ALA A 516 -13.23 14.11 -17.73
CA ALA A 516 -14.66 14.37 -17.79
C ALA A 516 -15.50 13.08 -17.89
N LEU A 517 -14.89 11.93 -18.22
CA LEU A 517 -15.53 10.60 -18.12
C LEU A 517 -14.95 9.73 -17.00
N LYS A 518 -13.63 9.73 -16.80
CA LYS A 518 -12.99 8.98 -15.70
C LYS A 518 -12.23 9.91 -14.77
N PRO A 519 -12.70 10.14 -13.53
CA PRO A 519 -13.86 9.50 -12.88
C PRO A 519 -15.24 10.05 -13.27
N GLY A 520 -15.29 11.15 -14.02
CA GLY A 520 -16.53 11.74 -14.55
C GLY A 520 -16.85 13.12 -13.99
N ALA A 521 -17.28 14.02 -14.88
CA ALA A 521 -17.72 15.39 -14.57
C ALA A 521 -19.08 15.75 -15.23
N PRO A 522 -20.18 15.01 -14.96
CA PRO A 522 -21.46 15.23 -15.66
C PRO A 522 -22.01 16.66 -15.57
N LEU A 523 -21.89 17.27 -14.39
CA LEU A 523 -22.41 18.62 -14.13
C LEU A 523 -21.59 19.71 -14.83
N LEU A 524 -20.27 19.51 -14.99
CA LEU A 524 -19.44 20.42 -15.80
C LEU A 524 -19.88 20.37 -17.27
N LEU A 525 -20.02 19.17 -17.83
CA LEU A 525 -20.42 18.97 -19.22
C LEU A 525 -21.78 19.60 -19.51
N TRP A 526 -22.74 19.40 -18.60
CA TRP A 526 -24.05 20.05 -18.67
C TRP A 526 -23.92 21.58 -18.70
N ASN A 527 -23.21 22.16 -17.74
CA ASN A 527 -23.05 23.61 -17.64
C ASN A 527 -22.38 24.22 -18.88
N LEU A 528 -21.33 23.57 -19.42
CA LEU A 528 -20.65 24.03 -20.62
C LEU A 528 -21.54 23.92 -21.87
N HIS A 529 -22.32 22.85 -22.00
CA HIS A 529 -23.26 22.66 -23.11
C HIS A 529 -24.37 23.70 -23.10
N GLU A 530 -24.96 23.96 -21.94
CA GLU A 530 -25.97 25.02 -21.78
C GLU A 530 -25.36 26.41 -22.00
N ALA A 531 -24.12 26.63 -21.58
CA ALA A 531 -23.40 27.86 -21.86
C ALA A 531 -23.07 28.07 -23.33
N GLN A 532 -22.78 27.02 -24.08
CA GLN A 532 -22.64 27.07 -25.52
C GLN A 532 -23.99 27.40 -26.20
N LYS A 533 -25.08 26.73 -25.82
CA LYS A 533 -26.43 27.03 -26.35
C LYS A 533 -26.86 28.48 -26.10
N ALA A 534 -26.50 29.02 -24.95
CA ALA A 534 -26.75 30.41 -24.59
C ALA A 534 -25.82 31.42 -25.28
N GLY A 535 -24.80 30.94 -26.02
CA GLY A 535 -23.85 31.75 -26.76
C GLY A 535 -22.77 32.42 -25.90
N ILE A 536 -22.49 31.88 -24.69
CA ILE A 536 -21.35 32.33 -23.88
C ILE A 536 -20.05 31.80 -24.47
N PHE A 537 -20.01 30.50 -24.76
CA PHE A 537 -18.91 29.86 -25.49
C PHE A 537 -19.28 29.78 -26.96
N SER A 538 -18.38 30.22 -27.83
CA SER A 538 -18.52 30.12 -29.29
C SER A 538 -18.27 28.69 -29.78
N GLU A 539 -17.38 27.98 -29.11
CA GLU A 539 -16.99 26.60 -29.44
C GLU A 539 -16.92 25.76 -28.17
N LEU A 540 -17.41 24.52 -28.25
CA LEU A 540 -17.23 23.46 -27.26
C LEU A 540 -16.78 22.20 -28.01
N ASP A 541 -15.58 21.73 -27.70
CA ASP A 541 -14.97 20.53 -28.27
C ASP A 541 -14.75 19.51 -27.14
N ILE A 542 -15.42 18.37 -27.22
CA ILE A 542 -15.30 17.23 -26.31
C ILE A 542 -14.54 16.14 -27.05
N VAL A 543 -13.26 16.03 -26.77
CA VAL A 543 -12.34 15.11 -27.45
C VAL A 543 -12.27 13.79 -26.70
N SER A 544 -12.65 12.70 -27.38
CA SER A 544 -12.51 11.33 -26.88
C SER A 544 -11.11 10.81 -27.16
N SER A 545 -10.40 10.34 -26.14
CA SER A 545 -9.05 9.77 -26.27
C SER A 545 -8.82 8.67 -25.21
N PRO A 546 -7.74 7.89 -25.30
CA PRO A 546 -7.33 7.00 -24.22
C PRO A 546 -7.09 7.75 -22.89
N ASP A 547 -7.37 7.10 -21.75
CA ASP A 547 -6.92 7.58 -20.44
C ASP A 547 -5.40 7.36 -20.31
N CYS A 548 -4.74 8.24 -19.55
CA CYS A 548 -3.28 8.22 -19.37
C CYS A 548 -2.83 6.85 -18.84
N GLY A 549 -1.94 6.19 -19.58
CA GLY A 549 -1.46 4.83 -19.28
C GLY A 549 -2.43 3.67 -19.55
N PHE A 550 -3.64 3.92 -20.06
CA PHE A 550 -4.67 2.91 -20.32
C PHE A 550 -5.24 3.03 -21.74
N LYS A 551 -4.62 2.31 -22.68
CA LYS A 551 -4.95 2.37 -24.11
C LYS A 551 -6.40 2.05 -24.44
N GLU A 552 -6.99 1.05 -23.76
CA GLU A 552 -8.34 0.56 -24.03
C GLU A 552 -9.40 1.18 -23.11
N MET A 553 -9.07 2.29 -22.44
CA MET A 553 -10.00 2.99 -21.56
C MET A 553 -10.26 4.38 -22.09
N GLU A 554 -11.52 4.70 -22.32
CA GLU A 554 -11.90 6.01 -22.82
C GLU A 554 -11.90 7.08 -21.72
N ASP A 555 -11.48 8.29 -22.07
CA ASP A 555 -11.71 9.49 -21.29
C ASP A 555 -12.03 10.68 -22.21
N TRP A 556 -12.59 11.75 -21.63
CA TRP A 556 -12.90 12.98 -22.36
C TRP A 556 -12.06 14.16 -21.86
N THR A 557 -11.45 14.85 -22.83
CA THR A 557 -10.86 16.18 -22.66
C THR A 557 -11.82 17.22 -23.23
N VAL A 558 -12.16 18.22 -22.44
CA VAL A 558 -13.13 19.25 -22.80
C VAL A 558 -12.39 20.56 -23.06
N LEU A 559 -12.64 21.18 -24.20
CA LEU A 559 -12.15 22.50 -24.57
C LEU A 559 -13.35 23.40 -24.87
N ALA A 560 -13.45 24.54 -24.22
CA ALA A 560 -14.47 25.54 -24.52
C ALA A 560 -13.82 26.90 -24.79
N LYS A 561 -14.13 27.51 -25.93
CA LYS A 561 -13.61 28.84 -26.29
C LYS A 561 -14.73 29.85 -26.24
N ALA A 562 -14.46 30.99 -25.62
CA ALA A 562 -15.34 32.15 -25.69
C ALA A 562 -14.74 33.16 -26.67
N THR A 563 -15.50 33.63 -27.66
CA THR A 563 -15.11 34.74 -28.54
C THR A 563 -16.25 35.75 -28.55
N THR A 564 -16.18 36.79 -27.72
CA THR A 564 -17.31 37.73 -27.61
C THR A 564 -17.22 38.82 -28.68
N THR A 565 -17.94 38.66 -29.80
CA THR A 565 -18.09 39.70 -30.85
C THR A 565 -19.19 40.72 -30.57
N ARG A 566 -20.02 40.56 -29.53
CA ARG A 566 -21.15 41.48 -29.25
C ARG A 566 -21.15 42.01 -27.82
N THR A 567 -21.18 43.33 -27.72
CA THR A 567 -21.48 44.21 -26.56
C THR A 567 -22.88 44.01 -26.00
N ARG A 568 -23.32 42.77 -25.74
CA ARG A 568 -24.53 42.50 -24.95
C ARG A 568 -24.10 42.10 -23.53
N SER A 569 -24.65 42.83 -22.57
CA SER A 569 -24.13 43.05 -21.22
C SER A 569 -23.75 41.78 -20.43
N LEU A 570 -22.74 41.95 -19.56
CA LEU A 570 -22.34 40.98 -18.52
C LEU A 570 -23.52 40.41 -17.71
N LYS A 571 -24.66 41.12 -17.62
CA LYS A 571 -25.88 40.64 -16.95
C LYS A 571 -26.46 39.35 -17.56
N ARG A 572 -26.21 39.05 -18.85
CA ARG A 572 -26.63 37.78 -19.46
C ARG A 572 -25.65 36.64 -19.21
N ARG A 573 -24.37 36.93 -18.89
CA ARG A 573 -23.38 35.93 -18.49
C ARG A 573 -23.74 35.30 -17.13
N GLN A 574 -24.39 36.07 -16.25
CA GLN A 574 -24.99 35.58 -14.99
C GLN A 574 -26.27 34.75 -15.18
N ALA A 575 -26.87 34.73 -16.39
CA ALA A 575 -28.16 34.07 -16.62
C ALA A 575 -28.04 32.64 -17.19
N VAL A 576 -26.81 32.13 -17.35
CA VAL A 576 -26.55 30.77 -17.86
C VAL A 576 -26.24 29.79 -16.74
N THR A 577 -25.84 30.30 -15.57
CA THR A 577 -25.78 29.55 -14.31
C THR A 577 -27.16 29.11 -13.80
N THR A 578 -28.26 29.43 -14.51
CA THR A 578 -29.63 29.12 -14.08
C THR A 578 -30.25 27.86 -14.70
N SER A 579 -29.62 27.22 -15.71
CA SER A 579 -30.18 25.99 -16.28
C SER A 579 -29.92 24.80 -15.34
N LYS A 580 -30.93 24.45 -14.55
CA LYS A 580 -30.85 23.33 -13.61
C LYS A 580 -30.53 22.02 -14.36
N ALA A 581 -29.50 21.30 -13.89
CA ALA A 581 -29.16 19.99 -14.43
C ALA A 581 -30.33 19.00 -14.24
N PRO A 582 -30.62 18.16 -15.24
CA PRO A 582 -31.53 17.03 -15.07
C PRO A 582 -31.11 16.20 -13.85
N ARG A 583 -32.11 15.75 -13.09
CA ARG A 583 -31.91 14.95 -11.88
C ARG A 583 -31.04 13.73 -12.13
N GLU A 584 -31.23 13.09 -13.28
CA GLU A 584 -30.49 11.91 -13.69
C GLU A 584 -28.99 12.20 -13.79
N LEU A 585 -28.59 13.42 -14.18
CA LEU A 585 -27.19 13.84 -14.20
C LEU A 585 -26.64 14.10 -12.79
N THR A 586 -27.43 14.68 -11.88
CA THR A 586 -27.03 14.81 -10.47
C THR A 586 -26.80 13.44 -9.82
N LEU A 587 -27.68 12.47 -10.10
CA LEU A 587 -27.50 11.09 -9.64
C LEU A 587 -26.26 10.44 -10.27
N LEU A 588 -26.03 10.67 -11.57
CA LEU A 588 -24.83 10.17 -12.25
C LEU A 588 -23.55 10.77 -11.65
N ALA A 589 -23.55 12.06 -11.31
CA ALA A 589 -22.43 12.70 -10.63
C ALA A 589 -22.16 12.10 -9.23
N ALA A 590 -23.21 11.82 -8.46
CA ALA A 590 -23.07 11.11 -7.18
C ALA A 590 -22.51 9.68 -7.37
N GLU A 591 -22.88 8.97 -8.43
CA GLU A 591 -22.31 7.67 -8.79
C GLU A 591 -20.82 7.78 -9.16
N CYS A 592 -20.42 8.79 -9.93
CA CYS A 592 -19.00 9.09 -10.21
C CYS A 592 -18.21 9.32 -8.91
N ASN A 593 -18.78 10.05 -7.95
CA ASN A 593 -18.15 10.27 -6.63
C ASN A 593 -17.99 8.98 -5.85
N LEU A 594 -19.02 8.14 -5.85
CA LEU A 594 -18.98 6.86 -5.19
C LEU A 594 -17.93 5.93 -5.83
N MET A 595 -17.79 5.97 -7.15
CA MET A 595 -16.79 5.18 -7.87
C MET A 595 -15.35 5.59 -7.51
N ARG A 596 -15.08 6.90 -7.36
CA ARG A 596 -13.81 7.40 -6.80
C ARG A 596 -13.53 6.84 -5.42
N TRP A 597 -14.51 6.94 -4.51
CA TRP A 597 -14.36 6.45 -3.15
C TRP A 597 -14.07 4.95 -3.13
N ARG A 598 -14.81 4.15 -3.91
CA ARG A 598 -14.59 2.70 -4.05
C ARG A 598 -13.20 2.36 -4.58
N THR A 599 -12.70 3.14 -5.52
CA THR A 599 -11.32 2.98 -6.04
C THR A 599 -10.28 3.22 -4.96
N ALA A 600 -10.45 4.26 -4.14
CA ALA A 600 -9.57 4.53 -3.00
C ALA A 600 -9.63 3.41 -1.93
N GLN A 601 -10.73 2.66 -1.85
CA GLN A 601 -10.85 1.46 -1.00
C GLN A 601 -10.33 0.18 -1.67
N GLY A 602 -9.78 0.25 -2.90
CA GLY A 602 -9.31 -0.91 -3.65
C GLY A 602 -10.43 -1.88 -4.07
N MET A 603 -11.65 -1.36 -4.28
CA MET A 603 -12.84 -2.14 -4.66
C MET A 603 -13.10 -2.16 -6.16
N VAL A 604 -12.30 -1.46 -6.95
CA VAL A 604 -12.52 -1.26 -8.38
C VAL A 604 -11.25 -1.64 -9.13
N ASP A 605 -11.38 -2.53 -10.11
CA ASP A 605 -10.34 -2.87 -11.06
C ASP A 605 -10.50 -2.12 -12.39
N GLU A 606 -9.57 -2.34 -13.31
CA GLU A 606 -9.55 -1.68 -14.61
C GLU A 606 -10.78 -2.01 -15.47
N ALA A 607 -11.18 -3.28 -15.51
CA ALA A 607 -12.34 -3.73 -16.28
C ALA A 607 -13.62 -3.05 -15.78
N ARG A 608 -13.81 -2.96 -14.46
CA ARG A 608 -14.97 -2.30 -13.86
C ARG A 608 -14.94 -0.80 -14.10
N TRP A 609 -13.77 -0.16 -14.11
CA TRP A 609 -13.64 1.22 -14.55
C TRP A 609 -14.07 1.41 -16.00
N ASN A 610 -13.67 0.51 -16.91
CA ASN A 610 -14.01 0.61 -18.31
C ASN A 610 -15.53 0.47 -18.54
N GLU A 611 -16.18 -0.49 -17.87
CA GLU A 611 -17.64 -0.60 -17.88
C GLU A 611 -18.29 0.71 -17.37
N PHE A 612 -17.84 1.24 -16.23
CA PHE A 612 -18.43 2.44 -15.63
C PHE A 612 -18.24 3.70 -16.49
N VAL A 613 -17.11 3.84 -17.18
CA VAL A 613 -16.88 4.93 -18.13
C VAL A 613 -17.92 4.92 -19.25
N GLN A 614 -18.22 3.74 -19.80
CA GLN A 614 -19.26 3.61 -20.84
C GLN A 614 -20.65 3.95 -20.28
N TYR A 615 -20.94 3.58 -19.03
CA TYR A 615 -22.17 4.01 -18.36
C TYR A 615 -22.31 5.53 -18.21
N VAL A 616 -21.23 6.22 -17.83
CA VAL A 616 -21.24 7.68 -17.70
C VAL A 616 -21.48 8.32 -19.06
N ARG A 617 -20.77 7.86 -20.10
CA ARG A 617 -20.96 8.29 -21.48
C ARG A 617 -22.41 8.09 -21.95
N ASP A 618 -22.96 6.89 -21.80
CA ASP A 618 -24.33 6.58 -22.23
C ASP A 618 -25.35 7.41 -21.45
N GLY A 619 -25.10 7.65 -20.16
CA GLY A 619 -25.87 8.55 -19.32
C GLY A 619 -25.84 9.99 -19.83
N MET A 620 -24.67 10.52 -20.18
CA MET A 620 -24.53 11.86 -20.77
C MET A 620 -25.29 11.99 -22.08
N GLN A 621 -25.19 11.00 -22.97
CA GLN A 621 -25.94 10.99 -24.22
C GLN A 621 -27.45 10.92 -23.97
N LYS A 622 -27.90 10.00 -23.10
CA LYS A 622 -29.32 9.76 -22.84
C LYS A 622 -30.00 10.93 -22.16
N PHE A 623 -29.38 11.53 -21.15
CA PHE A 623 -30.02 12.54 -20.29
C PHE A 623 -29.73 13.97 -20.71
N ALA A 624 -28.63 14.23 -21.42
CA ALA A 624 -28.23 15.58 -21.85
C ALA A 624 -28.08 15.74 -23.37
N GLY A 625 -28.08 14.64 -24.14
CA GLY A 625 -27.74 14.67 -25.56
C GLY A 625 -26.28 15.04 -25.83
N ILE A 626 -25.39 14.84 -24.85
CA ILE A 626 -23.97 15.21 -24.95
C ILE A 626 -23.15 13.98 -25.34
N THR A 627 -22.37 14.09 -26.40
CA THR A 627 -21.42 13.08 -26.89
C THR A 627 -20.06 13.73 -27.17
N SER A 628 -19.01 12.92 -27.41
CA SER A 628 -17.77 13.47 -27.96
C SER A 628 -18.03 14.12 -29.32
N THR A 629 -17.40 15.27 -29.54
CA THR A 629 -17.46 16.02 -30.81
C THR A 629 -16.48 15.45 -31.83
N ARG A 630 -15.33 14.93 -31.36
CA ARG A 630 -14.35 14.22 -32.18
C ARG A 630 -13.59 13.16 -31.38
N ASP A 631 -12.95 12.25 -32.11
CA ASP A 631 -12.12 11.16 -31.59
C ASP A 631 -10.63 11.45 -31.87
N TYR A 632 -9.78 11.25 -30.86
CA TYR A 632 -8.32 11.32 -30.93
C TYR A 632 -7.73 10.02 -30.36
N TRP A 633 -7.75 8.96 -31.19
CA TRP A 633 -7.30 7.62 -30.83
C TRP A 633 -6.17 7.18 -31.78
N PRO A 634 -4.98 6.84 -31.28
CA PRO A 634 -3.87 6.40 -32.13
C PRO A 634 -4.16 5.11 -32.89
N ASP A 635 -4.92 4.19 -32.28
CA ASP A 635 -5.38 2.95 -32.89
C ASP A 635 -6.89 2.80 -32.69
N GLN A 636 -7.62 2.65 -33.79
CA GLN A 636 -9.07 2.46 -33.80
C GLN A 636 -9.50 1.19 -33.06
N ARG A 637 -8.65 0.15 -33.01
CA ARG A 637 -8.93 -1.08 -32.26
C ARG A 637 -9.06 -0.82 -30.76
N TRP A 638 -8.27 0.11 -30.21
CA TRP A 638 -8.35 0.47 -28.80
C TRP A 638 -9.66 1.19 -28.48
N ARG A 639 -10.09 2.08 -29.37
CA ARG A 639 -11.39 2.75 -29.25
C ARG A 639 -12.54 1.75 -29.27
N ASP A 640 -12.51 0.83 -30.23
CA ASP A 640 -13.55 -0.17 -30.39
C ASP A 640 -13.52 -1.18 -29.23
N ALA A 641 -12.35 -1.46 -28.62
CA ALA A 641 -12.23 -2.24 -27.40
C ALA A 641 -12.85 -1.51 -26.18
N ALA A 642 -12.51 -0.24 -25.98
CA ALA A 642 -13.05 0.58 -24.89
C ALA A 642 -14.58 0.64 -24.89
N ARG A 643 -15.18 0.75 -26.09
CA ARG A 643 -16.62 0.93 -26.29
C ARG A 643 -17.43 -0.38 -26.34
N LYS A 644 -16.80 -1.55 -26.16
CA LYS A 644 -17.51 -2.86 -26.13
C LYS A 644 -18.17 -3.17 -24.78
N HIS A 645 -17.76 -2.49 -23.72
CA HIS A 645 -18.18 -2.82 -22.37
C HIS A 645 -19.56 -2.26 -22.05
N THR A 646 -20.45 -3.10 -21.51
CA THR A 646 -21.76 -2.69 -20.99
C THR A 646 -21.78 -2.74 -19.47
N TYR A 647 -22.20 -1.64 -18.86
CA TYR A 647 -22.35 -1.55 -17.42
C TYR A 647 -23.75 -1.96 -16.95
N GLU A 648 -23.82 -2.87 -15.99
CA GLU A 648 -25.06 -3.19 -15.31
C GLU A 648 -25.12 -2.50 -13.94
N ARG A 649 -26.01 -1.50 -13.81
CA ARG A 649 -26.25 -0.74 -12.58
C ARG A 649 -26.72 -1.60 -11.40
N ASN A 650 -27.42 -2.69 -11.69
CA ASN A 650 -28.06 -3.54 -10.67
C ASN A 650 -27.12 -4.60 -10.06
N THR A 651 -25.83 -4.62 -10.42
CA THR A 651 -24.88 -5.64 -9.95
C THR A 651 -23.88 -5.11 -8.94
N TYR A 652 -24.23 -4.13 -8.12
CA TYR A 652 -23.22 -3.44 -7.30
C TYR A 652 -22.39 -4.34 -6.37
N ASP A 653 -22.83 -5.57 -6.06
CA ASP A 653 -22.06 -6.48 -5.18
C ASP A 653 -21.83 -7.91 -5.69
N LEU A 654 -22.05 -8.24 -6.97
CA LEU A 654 -21.96 -9.65 -7.43
C LEU A 654 -21.07 -9.95 -8.63
N ARG A 655 -20.32 -8.98 -9.22
CA ARG A 655 -19.37 -9.31 -10.31
C ARG A 655 -17.92 -9.53 -9.85
N MET A 656 -17.51 -8.97 -8.71
CA MET A 656 -16.28 -9.42 -8.02
C MET A 656 -16.40 -10.85 -7.49
N GLU A 657 -17.62 -11.38 -7.47
CA GLU A 657 -17.96 -12.71 -6.99
C GLU A 657 -18.70 -13.58 -8.01
N LYS A 658 -19.11 -13.13 -9.21
CA LYS A 658 -19.60 -14.10 -10.22
C LYS A 658 -18.49 -14.98 -10.79
N SER A 659 -17.22 -14.60 -10.62
CA SER A 659 -16.08 -15.50 -10.76
C SER A 659 -15.82 -16.37 -9.52
N LYS A 660 -16.52 -16.14 -8.39
CA LYS A 660 -16.29 -16.84 -7.11
C LYS A 660 -17.53 -17.41 -6.39
N LEU A 661 -18.76 -17.21 -6.86
CA LEU A 661 -19.98 -17.49 -6.09
C LEU A 661 -21.13 -18.06 -6.91
N THR A 662 -20.84 -18.53 -8.12
CA THR A 662 -21.60 -19.65 -8.71
C THR A 662 -20.70 -20.46 -9.64
N VAL A 663 -19.54 -20.85 -9.13
CA VAL A 663 -19.08 -22.20 -9.43
C VAL A 663 -19.32 -22.93 -8.11
N LYS A 664 -20.20 -23.93 -8.11
CA LYS A 664 -20.14 -24.91 -7.03
C LYS A 664 -18.68 -25.44 -7.10
N MET A 665 -17.96 -25.49 -6.00
CA MET A 665 -16.51 -25.71 -6.08
C MET A 665 -16.16 -27.17 -5.73
N VAL A 666 -15.17 -27.71 -6.42
CA VAL A 666 -14.54 -28.99 -6.09
C VAL A 666 -13.68 -28.79 -4.85
N LEU A 667 -13.91 -29.61 -3.82
CA LEU A 667 -13.09 -29.63 -2.60
C LEU A 667 -11.97 -30.67 -2.76
N LEU A 668 -10.73 -30.22 -2.76
CA LEU A 668 -9.55 -31.08 -2.72
C LEU A 668 -9.11 -31.30 -1.29
N ASP A 669 -9.17 -32.55 -0.86
CA ASP A 669 -8.52 -33.06 0.34
C ASP A 669 -7.11 -33.52 -0.08
N VAL A 670 -6.13 -32.66 0.15
CA VAL A 670 -4.75 -32.83 -0.32
C VAL A 670 -3.96 -33.52 0.78
N LYS A 671 -3.46 -34.72 0.47
CA LYS A 671 -2.71 -35.57 1.39
C LYS A 671 -1.26 -35.77 0.94
N ARG A 672 -0.38 -36.00 1.92
CA ARG A 672 1.03 -36.39 1.71
C ARG A 672 1.31 -37.74 2.40
N SER A 673 2.58 -38.14 2.50
CA SER A 673 3.06 -39.34 3.19
C SER A 673 2.59 -39.42 4.65
N GLU A 674 2.45 -38.27 5.32
CA GLU A 674 2.01 -38.19 6.71
C GLU A 674 0.73 -37.38 6.89
N LYS A 675 -0.11 -37.83 7.83
CA LYS A 675 -1.44 -37.29 8.09
C LYS A 675 -1.44 -35.83 8.57
N LYS A 676 -0.36 -35.38 9.24
CA LYS A 676 -0.25 -34.01 9.78
C LYS A 676 -0.14 -32.92 8.70
N ASN A 677 0.24 -33.31 7.48
CA ASN A 677 0.42 -32.40 6.35
C ASN A 677 -0.82 -32.30 5.45
N GLU A 678 -1.96 -32.87 5.86
CA GLU A 678 -3.20 -32.77 5.11
C GLU A 678 -3.82 -31.36 5.20
N PHE A 679 -4.40 -30.90 4.09
CA PHE A 679 -5.16 -29.65 4.05
C PHE A 679 -6.26 -29.68 2.99
N MET A 680 -7.25 -28.81 3.16
CA MET A 680 -8.36 -28.68 2.22
C MET A 680 -8.19 -27.44 1.34
N TYR A 681 -8.33 -27.63 0.03
CA TYR A 681 -8.21 -26.59 -0.99
C TYR A 681 -9.48 -26.55 -1.85
N GLU A 682 -9.86 -25.36 -2.28
CA GLU A 682 -11.07 -25.13 -3.06
C GLU A 682 -10.71 -24.76 -4.51
N THR A 683 -11.27 -25.48 -5.49
CA THR A 683 -11.02 -25.19 -6.93
C THR A 683 -12.24 -25.51 -7.80
N THR A 684 -12.12 -25.36 -9.12
CA THR A 684 -13.18 -25.65 -10.11
C THR A 684 -12.84 -26.86 -10.99
N VAL A 685 -13.83 -27.56 -11.56
CA VAL A 685 -13.54 -28.66 -12.51
C VAL A 685 -12.80 -28.16 -13.77
N LYS A 686 -12.92 -26.88 -14.11
CA LYS A 686 -12.23 -26.29 -15.26
C LYS A 686 -10.77 -25.92 -15.00
N ALA A 687 -10.30 -26.05 -13.76
CA ALA A 687 -8.91 -25.75 -13.42
C ALA A 687 -7.95 -26.64 -14.23
N ASN A 688 -6.92 -26.01 -14.80
CA ASN A 688 -5.81 -26.72 -15.42
C ASN A 688 -4.99 -27.42 -14.31
N VAL A 689 -4.64 -28.69 -14.52
CA VAL A 689 -3.93 -29.49 -13.51
C VAL A 689 -2.52 -28.96 -13.24
N GLY A 690 -1.83 -28.41 -14.26
CA GLY A 690 -0.50 -27.83 -14.11
C GLY A 690 -0.50 -26.56 -13.25
N ASP A 691 -1.48 -25.67 -13.44
CA ASP A 691 -1.64 -24.48 -12.61
C ASP A 691 -2.10 -24.83 -11.19
N LEU A 692 -3.04 -25.79 -11.07
CA LEU A 692 -3.50 -26.31 -9.78
C LEU A 692 -2.37 -26.93 -8.97
N LEU A 693 -1.47 -27.69 -9.61
CA LEU A 693 -0.31 -28.29 -8.95
C LEU A 693 0.63 -27.21 -8.37
N LYS A 694 0.90 -26.14 -9.13
CA LYS A 694 1.74 -25.02 -8.66
C LYS A 694 1.11 -24.35 -7.44
N GLU A 695 -0.19 -24.05 -7.50
CA GLU A 695 -0.93 -23.44 -6.39
C GLU A 695 -0.92 -24.31 -5.13
N LEU A 696 -1.11 -25.63 -5.28
CA LEU A 696 -1.08 -26.58 -4.16
C LEU A 696 0.31 -26.70 -3.53
N CYS A 697 1.37 -26.73 -4.34
CA CYS A 697 2.76 -26.73 -3.86
C CYS A 697 3.09 -25.44 -3.10
N GLU A 698 2.73 -24.28 -3.65
CA GLU A 698 2.94 -22.99 -2.99
C GLU A 698 2.19 -22.91 -1.65
N LEU A 699 0.92 -23.31 -1.63
CA LEU A 699 0.09 -23.30 -0.42
C LEU A 699 0.64 -24.24 0.66
N HIS A 700 1.07 -25.43 0.27
CA HIS A 700 1.73 -26.38 1.16
C HIS A 700 3.00 -25.77 1.79
N ASN A 701 3.85 -25.15 0.98
CA ASN A 701 5.09 -24.51 1.44
C ASN A 701 4.83 -23.35 2.40
N MET A 702 3.83 -22.52 2.12
CA MET A 702 3.44 -21.43 3.03
C MET A 702 2.86 -21.94 4.36
N ARG A 703 2.11 -23.06 4.35
CA ARG A 703 1.63 -23.67 5.59
C ARG A 703 2.79 -24.16 6.46
N LEU A 704 3.77 -24.83 5.86
CA LEU A 704 4.98 -25.26 6.57
C LEU A 704 5.73 -24.05 7.16
N LYS A 705 5.85 -22.96 6.40
CA LYS A 705 6.45 -21.70 6.88
C LYS A 705 5.73 -21.11 8.09
N VAL A 706 4.40 -21.08 8.07
CA VAL A 706 3.59 -20.64 9.22
C VAL A 706 3.83 -21.52 10.46
N GLN A 707 3.92 -22.83 10.28
CA GLN A 707 4.17 -23.77 11.38
C GLN A 707 5.58 -23.61 11.97
N ARG A 708 6.61 -23.49 11.13
CA ARG A 708 8.00 -23.25 11.57
C ARG A 708 8.13 -21.93 12.33
N LEU A 709 7.60 -20.85 11.75
CA LEU A 709 7.63 -19.52 12.36
C LEU A 709 6.87 -19.48 13.70
N SER A 710 5.73 -20.18 13.82
CA SER A 710 4.99 -20.30 15.07
C SER A 710 5.81 -21.00 16.16
N LEU A 711 6.46 -22.11 15.85
CA LEU A 711 7.32 -22.83 16.80
C LEU A 711 8.50 -21.95 17.24
N ALA A 712 9.16 -21.28 16.29
CA ALA A 712 10.28 -20.38 16.59
C ALA A 712 9.85 -19.19 17.47
N CYS A 713 8.67 -18.58 17.21
CA CYS A 713 8.13 -17.49 18.02
C CYS A 713 7.82 -17.92 19.47
N LYS A 714 7.34 -19.17 19.67
CA LYS A 714 7.07 -19.71 21.01
C LYS A 714 8.35 -19.88 21.83
N GLU A 715 9.43 -20.35 21.21
CA GLU A 715 10.71 -20.50 21.89
C GLU A 715 11.40 -19.16 22.15
N LEU A 716 11.26 -18.20 21.23
CA LEU A 716 11.70 -16.81 21.43
C LEU A 716 10.96 -16.14 22.60
N ALA A 717 9.65 -16.37 22.74
CA ALA A 717 8.85 -15.84 23.84
C ALA A 717 9.24 -16.43 25.21
N LYS A 718 9.66 -17.70 25.28
CA LYS A 718 9.99 -18.39 26.52
C LYS A 718 11.41 -18.13 27.02
N HIS A 719 12.39 -18.20 26.11
CA HIS A 719 13.82 -18.25 26.46
C HIS A 719 14.63 -17.09 25.87
N GLY A 720 14.01 -16.20 25.10
CA GLY A 720 14.69 -15.06 24.48
C GLY A 720 15.53 -15.44 23.25
N PRO A 721 16.33 -14.50 22.73
CA PRO A 721 17.09 -14.71 21.50
C PRO A 721 18.17 -15.79 21.65
N LEU A 722 18.64 -16.31 20.51
CA LEU A 722 19.72 -17.28 20.43
C LEU A 722 21.07 -16.71 20.95
N ARG A 723 21.89 -17.54 21.62
CA ARG A 723 23.24 -17.17 22.09
C ARG A 723 24.24 -17.05 20.92
N PRO A 724 25.35 -16.33 21.09
CA PRO A 724 26.47 -16.35 20.15
C PRO A 724 27.00 -17.78 19.96
N GLU A 725 27.43 -18.12 18.74
CA GLU A 725 27.90 -19.47 18.37
C GLU A 725 28.93 -20.02 19.36
N GLU A 726 29.84 -19.16 19.83
CA GLU A 726 30.93 -19.50 20.75
C GLU A 726 30.46 -19.90 22.16
N THR A 727 29.20 -19.61 22.50
CA THR A 727 28.62 -19.81 23.85
C THR A 727 27.37 -20.71 23.87
N ARG A 728 26.95 -21.25 22.72
CA ARG A 728 25.82 -22.19 22.62
C ARG A 728 26.18 -23.56 23.19
N GLY A 729 25.27 -24.12 23.99
CA GLY A 729 25.44 -25.46 24.59
C GLY A 729 26.49 -25.53 25.70
N ILE A 730 27.13 -24.40 26.07
CA ILE A 730 28.08 -24.32 27.18
C ILE A 730 27.29 -24.17 28.49
N SER A 731 27.46 -25.11 29.41
CA SER A 731 26.88 -25.04 30.76
C SER A 731 27.60 -24.02 31.64
N GLU A 732 26.93 -23.50 32.68
CA GLU A 732 27.53 -22.54 33.62
C GLU A 732 28.84 -23.04 34.25
N ASP A 733 29.02 -24.35 34.38
CA ASP A 733 30.23 -24.96 34.93
C ASP A 733 31.42 -24.96 33.96
N LEU A 734 31.19 -25.06 32.63
CA LEU A 734 32.24 -24.94 31.61
C LEU A 734 32.64 -23.48 31.34
N SER A 735 31.74 -22.52 31.58
CA SER A 735 32.01 -21.09 31.38
C SER A 735 33.13 -20.56 32.28
N LYS A 736 33.24 -21.09 33.50
CA LYS A 736 34.26 -20.71 34.49
C LYS A 736 35.68 -21.13 34.10
N VAL A 737 35.81 -22.08 33.15
CA VAL A 737 37.09 -22.63 32.68
C VAL A 737 37.54 -21.97 31.38
N THR A 738 36.60 -21.47 30.58
CA THR A 738 36.84 -20.97 29.21
C THR A 738 36.99 -19.44 29.12
N GLU A 739 36.81 -18.71 30.23
CA GLU A 739 36.82 -17.24 30.31
C GLU A 739 35.82 -16.52 29.37
N LEU A 740 34.86 -17.26 28.79
CA LEU A 740 33.82 -16.72 27.89
C LEU A 740 32.59 -16.22 28.68
N ASP A 741 32.13 -15.01 28.39
CA ASP A 741 30.94 -14.43 29.03
C ASP A 741 29.64 -15.00 28.42
N VAL A 742 29.10 -16.04 29.05
CA VAL A 742 27.83 -16.68 28.67
C VAL A 742 26.59 -15.81 28.94
N ASN A 743 26.73 -14.67 29.65
CA ASN A 743 25.63 -13.79 30.06
C ASN A 743 25.73 -12.38 29.45
N ALA A 744 26.39 -12.23 28.29
CA ALA A 744 26.60 -10.96 27.60
C ALA A 744 25.29 -10.14 27.34
N TYR A 745 24.12 -10.80 27.36
CA TYR A 745 22.80 -10.20 27.14
C TYR A 745 21.96 -9.99 28.42
N GLY A 746 22.56 -10.19 29.59
CA GLY A 746 21.92 -10.05 30.91
C GLY A 746 21.80 -11.36 31.67
N GLN A 747 21.39 -11.29 32.94
CA GLN A 747 21.21 -12.49 33.77
C GLN A 747 19.97 -13.30 33.31
N PRO A 748 20.11 -14.62 33.09
CA PRO A 748 19.00 -15.48 32.68
C PRO A 748 17.86 -15.47 33.71
N THR A 749 16.66 -15.10 33.27
CA THR A 749 15.45 -15.14 34.12
C THR A 749 14.61 -16.39 33.86
N ARG A 750 14.73 -16.99 32.66
CA ARG A 750 14.17 -18.29 32.28
C ARG A 750 15.19 -19.07 31.44
N PRO A 751 16.15 -19.77 32.09
CA PRO A 751 17.20 -20.46 31.38
C PRO A 751 16.64 -21.55 30.47
N ASP A 752 17.32 -21.76 29.34
CA ASP A 752 17.08 -22.85 28.41
C ASP A 752 17.95 -24.05 28.83
N GLU A 753 17.34 -25.21 29.09
CA GLU A 753 18.02 -26.43 29.52
C GLU A 753 19.05 -26.93 28.50
N SER A 754 18.85 -26.59 27.22
CA SER A 754 19.76 -26.96 26.12
C SER A 754 20.95 -26.00 25.98
N GLY A 755 20.91 -24.84 26.64
CA GLY A 755 21.97 -23.83 26.59
C GLY A 755 22.11 -23.11 25.25
N PHE A 756 21.14 -23.19 24.34
CA PHE A 756 21.19 -22.55 23.02
C PHE A 756 20.66 -21.10 23.02
N ARG A 757 19.68 -20.78 23.86
CA ARG A 757 19.11 -19.43 23.99
C ARG A 757 19.64 -18.67 25.22
N THR A 758 19.60 -17.34 25.14
CA THR A 758 20.13 -16.42 26.18
C THR A 758 19.46 -16.60 27.56
N GLY A 759 18.23 -17.10 27.61
CA GLY A 759 17.46 -17.25 28.84
C GLY A 759 16.86 -15.94 29.35
N VAL A 760 16.86 -14.90 28.51
CA VAL A 760 16.33 -13.56 28.79
C VAL A 760 15.15 -13.28 27.84
N PRO A 761 13.92 -13.73 28.17
CA PRO A 761 12.74 -13.49 27.36
C PRO A 761 12.33 -12.00 27.32
N PRO A 762 11.50 -11.59 26.33
CA PRO A 762 10.89 -10.26 26.34
C PRO A 762 9.98 -10.08 27.58
N PRO A 763 9.59 -8.82 27.92
CA PRO A 763 8.69 -8.57 29.04
C PRO A 763 7.44 -9.46 28.98
N PRO A 764 6.92 -9.97 30.12
CA PRO A 764 5.85 -10.96 30.13
C PRO A 764 4.62 -10.59 29.29
N GLU A 765 4.18 -9.32 29.37
CA GLU A 765 3.05 -8.81 28.58
C GLU A 765 3.28 -8.92 27.06
N VAL A 766 4.51 -8.74 26.62
CA VAL A 766 4.90 -8.81 25.20
C VAL A 766 5.16 -10.25 24.76
N GLY A 767 5.75 -11.07 25.64
CA GLY A 767 5.90 -12.51 25.44
C GLY A 767 4.57 -13.24 25.31
N ASP A 768 3.55 -12.83 26.07
CA ASP A 768 2.18 -13.35 25.98
C ASP A 768 1.53 -13.01 24.63
N VAL A 769 1.73 -11.78 24.13
CA VAL A 769 1.26 -11.37 22.80
C VAL A 769 1.92 -12.21 21.70
N LEU A 770 3.24 -12.45 21.80
CA LEU A 770 3.98 -13.27 20.84
C LEU A 770 3.52 -14.73 20.86
N THR A 771 3.33 -15.30 22.06
CA THR A 771 2.84 -16.68 22.24
C THR A 771 1.42 -16.86 21.70
N ARG A 772 0.50 -15.96 22.06
CA ARG A 772 -0.89 -16.01 21.58
C ARG A 772 -0.96 -15.89 20.06
N THR A 773 -0.20 -14.96 19.48
CA THR A 773 -0.17 -14.76 18.01
C THR A 773 0.37 -16.00 17.30
N ALA A 774 1.39 -16.66 17.86
CA ALA A 774 1.93 -17.90 17.33
C ALA A 774 0.93 -19.07 17.42
N GLU A 775 0.16 -19.18 18.52
CA GLU A 775 -0.88 -20.20 18.68
C GLU A 775 -2.04 -20.01 17.70
N GLU A 776 -2.51 -18.78 17.52
CA GLU A 776 -3.55 -18.43 16.54
C GLU A 776 -3.10 -18.76 15.11
N ALA A 777 -1.85 -18.44 14.77
CA ALA A 777 -1.26 -18.75 13.47
C ALA A 777 -1.15 -20.26 13.20
N ALA A 778 -0.72 -21.05 14.20
CA ALA A 778 -0.66 -22.51 14.09
C ALA A 778 -2.05 -23.14 13.92
N ALA A 779 -3.05 -22.67 14.69
CA ALA A 779 -4.43 -23.13 14.59
C ALA A 779 -5.06 -22.83 13.21
N ALA A 780 -4.65 -21.73 12.56
CA ALA A 780 -5.16 -21.32 11.25
C ALA A 780 -4.69 -22.21 10.08
N VAL A 781 -3.64 -23.01 10.25
CA VAL A 781 -3.09 -23.91 9.21
C VAL A 781 -3.11 -25.39 9.62
N ALA A 782 -3.74 -25.71 10.75
CA ALA A 782 -3.73 -27.02 11.37
C ALA A 782 -4.50 -28.09 10.55
N SER A 783 -4.08 -29.36 10.62
CA SER A 783 -4.73 -30.47 9.92
C SER A 783 -6.17 -30.73 10.40
N GLU A 784 -6.50 -30.34 11.63
CA GLU A 784 -7.83 -30.45 12.25
C GLU A 784 -8.92 -29.70 11.47
N LEU A 785 -8.53 -28.68 10.68
CA LEU A 785 -9.44 -27.93 9.81
C LEU A 785 -10.05 -28.81 8.71
N VAL A 786 -9.38 -29.91 8.34
CA VAL A 786 -9.88 -30.86 7.34
C VAL A 786 -11.13 -31.59 7.84
N ALA A 787 -11.16 -31.96 9.13
CA ALA A 787 -12.34 -32.56 9.76
C ALA A 787 -13.53 -31.59 9.82
N GLN A 788 -13.24 -30.29 9.94
CA GLN A 788 -14.23 -29.20 9.96
C GLN A 788 -14.67 -28.75 8.55
N ARG A 789 -14.11 -29.35 7.49
CA ARG A 789 -14.33 -28.96 6.08
C ARG A 789 -14.00 -27.49 5.79
N LYS A 790 -13.03 -26.93 6.50
CA LYS A 790 -12.58 -25.55 6.31
C LYS A 790 -11.35 -25.54 5.41
N CYS A 791 -11.43 -24.80 4.31
CA CYS A 791 -10.33 -24.66 3.36
C CYS A 791 -9.28 -23.65 3.87
N VAL A 792 -8.03 -23.87 3.45
CA VAL A 792 -6.91 -22.98 3.76
C VAL A 792 -6.53 -22.22 2.48
N ASP A 793 -6.43 -20.90 2.59
CA ASP A 793 -6.08 -20.01 1.47
C ASP A 793 -4.70 -19.39 1.65
N LYS A 794 -4.01 -19.13 0.53
CA LYS A 794 -2.74 -18.38 0.48
C LYS A 794 -2.79 -17.06 1.26
N LYS A 795 -3.91 -16.34 1.17
CA LYS A 795 -4.12 -15.06 1.86
C LYS A 795 -4.16 -15.21 3.38
N VAL A 796 -4.73 -16.31 3.87
CA VAL A 796 -4.79 -16.61 5.31
C VAL A 796 -3.37 -16.87 5.82
N CYS A 797 -2.60 -17.70 5.13
CA CYS A 797 -1.20 -17.97 5.49
C CYS A 797 -0.36 -16.67 5.52
N GLN A 798 -0.44 -15.83 4.48
CA GLN A 798 0.30 -14.56 4.44
C GLN A 798 -0.10 -13.61 5.58
N THR A 799 -1.41 -13.51 5.88
CA THR A 799 -1.90 -12.67 6.97
C THR A 799 -1.33 -13.13 8.32
N GLN A 800 -1.25 -14.44 8.55
CA GLN A 800 -0.67 -14.97 9.79
C GLN A 800 0.84 -14.75 9.88
N ILE A 801 1.58 -14.82 8.76
CA ILE A 801 2.99 -14.45 8.69
C ILE A 801 3.16 -12.96 9.05
N ASP A 802 2.33 -12.08 8.50
CA ASP A 802 2.38 -10.64 8.77
C ASP A 802 2.01 -10.30 10.23
N ASN A 803 1.04 -11.02 10.81
CA ASN A 803 0.68 -10.89 12.22
C ASN A 803 1.84 -11.30 13.15
N MET A 804 2.48 -12.45 12.88
CA MET A 804 3.66 -12.88 13.63
C MET A 804 4.83 -11.91 13.44
N ARG A 805 5.05 -11.38 12.22
CA ARG A 805 6.03 -10.30 11.95
C ARG A 805 5.76 -9.07 12.81
N GLY A 806 4.49 -8.65 12.92
CA GLY A 806 4.07 -7.55 13.78
C GLY A 806 4.33 -7.81 15.26
N ALA A 807 3.99 -9.00 15.76
CA ALA A 807 4.25 -9.39 17.15
C ALA A 807 5.75 -9.41 17.48
N VAL A 808 6.57 -9.92 16.56
CA VAL A 808 8.04 -9.90 16.68
C VAL A 808 8.57 -8.47 16.65
N MET A 809 8.03 -7.58 15.80
CA MET A 809 8.42 -6.17 15.76
C MET A 809 8.05 -5.39 17.03
N ILE A 810 6.99 -5.80 17.74
CA ILE A 810 6.63 -5.22 19.05
C ILE A 810 7.66 -5.64 20.11
N ALA A 811 8.06 -6.92 20.11
CA ALA A 811 9.07 -7.44 21.03
C ALA A 811 10.50 -6.96 20.72
N TYR A 812 10.82 -6.85 19.44
CA TYR A 812 12.14 -6.52 18.90
C TYR A 812 12.00 -5.51 17.72
N PRO A 813 11.88 -4.20 18.02
CA PRO A 813 11.69 -3.16 17.00
C PRO A 813 12.78 -3.17 15.93
N ALA A 814 12.35 -3.15 14.66
CA ALA A 814 13.22 -3.22 13.48
C ALA A 814 14.19 -4.43 13.45
N PHE A 815 13.90 -5.49 14.23
CA PHE A 815 14.78 -6.63 14.46
C PHE A 815 16.14 -6.27 15.09
N HIS A 816 16.35 -5.02 15.57
CA HIS A 816 17.64 -4.51 16.07
C HIS A 816 18.15 -5.20 17.33
N ARG A 817 17.30 -5.96 18.03
CA ARG A 817 17.63 -6.71 19.25
C ARG A 817 17.53 -8.23 19.08
N LEU A 818 17.28 -8.70 17.85
CA LEU A 818 17.55 -10.09 17.48
C LEU A 818 18.98 -10.11 16.95
N PRO A 819 19.90 -10.83 17.60
CA PRO A 819 21.30 -10.81 17.22
C PRO A 819 21.49 -11.30 15.79
N ILE A 820 22.36 -10.61 15.07
CA ILE A 820 22.88 -11.01 13.76
C ILE A 820 24.29 -11.50 14.07
N TYR A 821 24.50 -12.81 14.17
CA TYR A 821 25.84 -13.36 14.29
C TYR A 821 26.43 -13.46 12.88
N ALA A 822 26.83 -12.30 12.35
CA ALA A 822 27.60 -12.21 11.13
C ALA A 822 29.08 -12.37 11.48
N GLY A 823 29.74 -13.38 10.90
CA GLY A 823 31.17 -13.28 10.64
C GLY A 823 31.40 -12.05 9.75
N ASP A 824 31.90 -10.98 10.37
CA ASP A 824 32.35 -9.71 9.79
C ASP A 824 31.43 -9.03 8.77
N ARG A 825 30.51 -8.21 9.30
CA ARG A 825 30.14 -6.93 8.67
C ARG A 825 30.36 -5.78 9.64
N GLN A 826 31.61 -5.33 9.75
CA GLN A 826 31.87 -3.91 10.03
C GLN A 826 31.30 -3.10 8.85
N GLN A 827 30.06 -2.62 8.99
CA GLN A 827 29.67 -1.37 8.35
C GLN A 827 30.30 -0.23 9.16
N LEU A 828 31.58 0.01 8.92
CA LEU A 828 32.21 1.28 9.26
C LEU A 828 31.68 2.34 8.31
N GLU A 829 31.14 3.40 8.89
CA GLU A 829 30.74 4.62 8.20
C GLU A 829 31.92 5.19 7.37
N PRO A 830 31.70 5.71 6.15
CA PRO A 830 32.69 6.53 5.51
C PRO A 830 32.72 7.90 6.19
N VAL A 831 33.65 8.07 7.14
CA VAL A 831 34.10 9.39 7.60
C VAL A 831 34.71 10.13 6.40
N ALA A 832 34.24 11.37 6.19
CA ALA A 832 34.68 12.26 5.12
C ALA A 832 36.21 12.50 5.10
N PRO A 833 36.81 12.80 3.94
CA PRO A 833 38.26 12.93 3.80
C PRO A 833 38.72 14.26 4.40
N GLY A 834 39.47 14.20 5.50
CA GLY A 834 39.97 15.40 6.16
C GLY A 834 40.82 15.12 7.40
N GLY A 835 41.76 14.19 7.32
CA GLY A 835 42.71 13.93 8.40
C GLY A 835 44.03 13.38 7.84
N THR A 836 45.05 14.23 7.77
CA THR A 836 46.42 13.79 7.52
C THR A 836 46.89 12.91 8.68
N VAL A 837 47.09 11.62 8.44
CA VAL A 837 47.93 10.76 9.27
C VAL A 837 48.92 10.03 8.38
N ASN A 838 50.18 10.33 8.64
CA ASN A 838 51.35 9.72 8.03
C ASN A 838 51.38 8.20 8.24
N GLY A 839 51.70 7.47 7.17
CA GLY A 839 52.52 6.25 7.19
C GLY A 839 51.91 5.00 7.82
N LYS A 840 51.56 4.03 6.97
CA LYS A 840 52.37 2.81 6.73
C LYS A 840 51.57 1.87 5.81
N SER A 841 52.24 1.42 4.77
CA SER A 841 51.87 0.28 3.94
C SER A 841 51.66 -0.97 4.81
N ASN A 842 50.41 -1.32 5.15
CA ASN A 842 50.08 -2.64 5.72
C ASN A 842 48.60 -3.08 5.60
N ASP A 843 47.68 -2.31 5.03
CA ASP A 843 46.24 -2.63 5.06
C ASP A 843 45.72 -3.55 3.94
N LEU A 844 46.58 -4.12 3.09
CA LEU A 844 46.17 -5.08 2.04
C LEU A 844 45.94 -6.51 2.56
N VAL A 845 46.15 -6.79 3.84
CA VAL A 845 46.10 -8.15 4.41
C VAL A 845 44.86 -8.39 5.30
N GLN A 846 44.04 -7.38 5.56
CA GLN A 846 42.95 -7.49 6.56
C GLN A 846 41.64 -8.14 6.09
N GLN A 847 41.57 -8.73 4.89
CA GLN A 847 40.36 -9.41 4.41
C GLN A 847 40.51 -10.93 4.17
N MET A 848 41.68 -11.51 4.46
CA MET A 848 41.82 -12.96 4.64
C MET A 848 42.02 -13.24 6.13
N SER A 849 41.42 -14.32 6.65
CA SER A 849 41.74 -14.76 8.01
C SER A 849 43.25 -14.98 8.09
N VAL A 850 43.90 -14.47 9.15
CA VAL A 850 45.36 -14.61 9.35
C VAL A 850 45.78 -16.09 9.34
N GLN A 851 44.86 -17.00 9.68
CA GLN A 851 45.05 -18.45 9.65
C GLN A 851 45.06 -19.05 8.23
N ASP A 852 44.15 -18.64 7.33
CA ASP A 852 44.08 -19.18 5.97
C ASP A 852 45.25 -18.73 5.10
N PHE A 853 45.65 -17.46 5.24
CA PHE A 853 46.81 -16.92 4.53
C PHE A 853 48.12 -17.60 4.99
N SER A 854 48.27 -17.80 6.31
CA SER A 854 49.41 -18.50 6.90
C SER A 854 49.47 -19.98 6.48
N GLY A 855 48.33 -20.67 6.47
CA GLY A 855 48.21 -22.07 6.04
C GLY A 855 48.61 -22.25 4.58
N CYS A 856 48.08 -21.43 3.67
CA CYS A 856 48.40 -21.51 2.24
C CYS A 856 49.87 -21.17 1.95
N CYS A 857 50.43 -20.18 2.64
CA CYS A 857 51.86 -19.84 2.51
C CYS A 857 52.77 -20.97 2.98
N SER A 858 52.36 -21.70 4.04
CA SER A 858 53.10 -22.83 4.59
C SER A 858 53.12 -24.03 3.63
N THR A 859 51.96 -24.35 3.04
CA THR A 859 51.84 -25.41 2.02
C THR A 859 52.62 -25.06 0.75
N LEU A 860 52.56 -23.79 0.31
CA LEU A 860 53.31 -23.33 -0.86
C LEU A 860 54.83 -23.42 -0.63
N MET A 861 55.34 -23.07 0.56
CA MET A 861 56.76 -23.26 0.88
C MET A 861 57.17 -24.74 0.87
N GLN A 862 56.31 -25.64 1.34
CA GLN A 862 56.59 -27.09 1.32
C GLN A 862 56.60 -27.66 -0.11
N ASP A 863 55.61 -27.35 -0.92
CA ASP A 863 55.49 -27.88 -2.29
C ASP A 863 56.62 -27.37 -3.19
N MET A 864 57.00 -26.10 -3.03
CA MET A 864 58.10 -25.47 -3.76
C MET A 864 59.47 -25.74 -3.14
N LYS A 865 59.53 -26.48 -2.02
CA LYS A 865 60.75 -26.77 -1.24
C LYS A 865 61.55 -25.54 -0.84
N LEU A 866 60.86 -24.43 -0.55
CA LEU A 866 61.47 -23.18 -0.10
C LEU A 866 61.80 -23.29 1.39
N THR A 867 63.05 -23.02 1.76
CA THR A 867 63.54 -23.19 3.14
C THR A 867 63.48 -21.92 3.99
N GLU A 868 63.35 -20.74 3.38
CA GLU A 868 63.28 -19.46 4.11
C GLU A 868 62.11 -18.58 3.65
N GLN A 869 61.39 -17.97 4.60
CA GLN A 869 60.23 -17.10 4.32
C GLN A 869 60.53 -15.90 3.41
N LYS A 870 61.78 -15.42 3.40
CA LYS A 870 62.18 -14.27 2.57
C LYS A 870 62.08 -14.56 1.06
N ASP A 871 62.15 -15.84 0.68
CA ASP A 871 62.08 -16.29 -0.71
C ASP A 871 60.63 -16.39 -1.21
N LEU A 872 59.65 -16.35 -0.29
CA LEU A 872 58.21 -16.30 -0.59
C LEU A 872 57.73 -14.88 -0.97
N LEU A 873 58.44 -13.85 -0.50
CA LEU A 873 58.03 -12.45 -0.64
C LEU A 873 57.88 -11.98 -2.11
N PRO A 874 58.82 -12.29 -3.03
CA PRO A 874 58.70 -11.89 -4.43
C PRO A 874 57.49 -12.52 -5.14
N LEU A 875 57.15 -13.76 -4.78
CA LEU A 875 56.00 -14.50 -5.33
C LEU A 875 54.66 -13.90 -4.86
N LEU A 876 54.56 -13.57 -3.56
CA LEU A 876 53.40 -12.90 -2.98
C LEU A 876 53.19 -11.49 -3.54
N VAL A 877 54.28 -10.74 -3.76
CA VAL A 877 54.22 -9.42 -4.41
C VAL A 877 53.72 -9.54 -5.85
N GLY A 878 54.08 -10.59 -6.58
CA GLY A 878 53.55 -10.87 -7.92
C GLY A 878 52.04 -11.09 -7.95
N VAL A 879 51.50 -11.86 -6.99
CA VAL A 879 50.05 -12.09 -6.83
C VAL A 879 49.31 -10.79 -6.50
N LEU A 880 49.82 -10.02 -5.52
CA LEU A 880 49.20 -8.77 -5.08
C LEU A 880 49.25 -7.66 -6.17
N GLN A 881 50.31 -7.61 -6.99
CA GLN A 881 50.39 -6.66 -8.10
C GLN A 881 49.44 -6.99 -9.26
N HIS A 882 49.12 -8.28 -9.49
CA HIS A 882 48.16 -8.67 -10.52
C HIS A 882 46.70 -8.47 -10.08
N VAL A 883 46.40 -8.72 -8.80
CA VAL A 883 45.07 -8.47 -8.22
C VAL A 883 44.80 -6.97 -8.07
N GLY A 884 45.80 -6.17 -7.68
CA GLY A 884 45.68 -4.71 -7.55
C GLY A 884 45.41 -3.97 -8.87
N ASN A 885 45.76 -4.56 -10.02
CA ASN A 885 45.44 -3.98 -11.33
C ASN A 885 43.97 -4.15 -11.74
N ALA A 886 43.21 -5.06 -11.10
CA ALA A 886 41.79 -5.28 -11.39
C ALA A 886 40.90 -4.13 -10.86
N GLU A 887 41.28 -3.47 -9.76
CA GLU A 887 40.49 -2.39 -9.14
C GLU A 887 40.79 -0.99 -9.72
N PHE A 888 41.96 -0.77 -10.34
CA PHE A 888 42.35 0.56 -10.86
C PHE A 888 41.96 0.84 -12.33
N ALA A 889 41.30 -0.10 -13.03
CA ALA A 889 41.00 0.01 -14.46
C ALA A 889 39.66 0.72 -14.81
N HIS A 890 39.20 1.68 -14.00
CA HIS A 890 38.11 2.61 -14.37
C HIS A 890 38.55 4.07 -14.57
N GLY A 891 39.85 4.35 -14.70
CA GLY A 891 40.33 5.63 -15.19
C GLY A 891 41.84 5.72 -15.41
N ASN A 892 42.25 5.91 -16.67
CA ASN A 892 43.60 6.24 -17.18
C ASN A 892 44.79 5.34 -16.81
N ALA A 893 45.38 4.70 -17.83
CA ALA A 893 46.66 3.98 -17.74
C ALA A 893 47.83 4.88 -17.28
N PRO A 894 48.67 4.45 -16.32
CA PRO A 894 49.87 5.19 -15.95
C PRO A 894 51.04 4.88 -16.90
N LYS A 895 51.71 5.95 -17.36
CA LYS A 895 52.93 5.91 -18.16
C LYS A 895 54.11 5.34 -17.36
N LYS A 896 54.96 4.57 -18.07
CA LYS A 896 56.30 4.10 -17.73
C LYS A 896 57.02 4.88 -16.61
N ARG A 897 57.42 4.17 -15.56
CA ARG A 897 58.69 4.44 -14.84
C ARG A 897 59.52 3.17 -14.79
N SER A 898 60.49 3.13 -15.70
CA SER A 898 61.66 2.27 -15.68
C SER A 898 62.59 2.67 -14.53
N GLY A 899 63.13 1.69 -13.80
CA GLY A 899 64.28 1.93 -12.93
C GLY A 899 64.47 0.84 -11.89
N ALA A 900 65.48 -0.01 -12.12
CA ALA A 900 66.07 -0.95 -11.17
C ALA A 900 65.17 -2.13 -10.72
N PHE A 901 64.99 -3.12 -11.58
CA PHE A 901 64.73 -4.49 -11.14
C PHE A 901 65.88 -5.39 -11.60
N SER A 902 66.61 -5.91 -10.61
CA SER A 902 67.86 -6.64 -10.78
C SER A 902 67.63 -8.00 -11.44
N LYS A 903 68.73 -8.58 -11.93
CA LYS A 903 68.88 -9.96 -12.46
C LYS A 903 68.10 -11.04 -11.68
N SER A 904 67.77 -10.80 -10.41
CA SER A 904 66.98 -11.69 -9.55
C SER A 904 65.54 -11.90 -10.04
N VAL A 905 64.92 -10.92 -10.72
CA VAL A 905 63.54 -11.06 -11.23
C VAL A 905 63.48 -11.92 -12.50
N LYS A 906 64.55 -11.96 -13.30
CA LYS A 906 64.58 -12.80 -14.51
C LYS A 906 64.69 -14.29 -14.17
N VAL A 907 65.44 -14.61 -13.11
CA VAL A 907 65.47 -15.96 -12.53
C VAL A 907 64.12 -16.30 -11.87
N ALA A 908 63.50 -15.34 -11.17
CA ALA A 908 62.16 -15.53 -10.61
C ALA A 908 61.05 -15.66 -11.67
N LEU A 909 61.20 -15.07 -12.85
CA LEU A 909 60.26 -15.18 -13.97
C LEU A 909 60.43 -16.48 -14.76
N ASP A 910 61.66 -16.95 -14.97
CA ASP A 910 61.91 -18.29 -15.56
C ASP A 910 61.50 -19.42 -14.61
N GLU A 911 61.50 -19.18 -13.28
CA GLU A 911 60.85 -20.07 -12.30
C GLU A 911 59.33 -19.84 -12.20
N ALA A 912 58.81 -18.65 -12.56
CA ALA A 912 57.38 -18.34 -12.49
C ALA A 912 56.54 -19.17 -13.48
N GLU A 913 57.07 -19.55 -14.65
CA GLU A 913 56.38 -20.48 -15.55
C GLU A 913 56.18 -21.87 -14.91
N LYS A 914 57.11 -22.31 -14.05
CA LYS A 914 56.94 -23.55 -13.25
C LYS A 914 56.02 -23.35 -12.04
N VAL A 915 55.96 -22.12 -11.52
CA VAL A 915 55.08 -21.75 -10.40
C VAL A 915 53.62 -21.64 -10.85
N GLU A 916 53.36 -21.18 -12.08
CA GLU A 916 51.99 -21.14 -12.63
C GLU A 916 51.39 -22.52 -12.88
N GLU A 917 52.18 -23.61 -12.88
CA GLU A 917 51.70 -24.99 -12.87
C GLU A 917 51.49 -25.57 -11.46
N CYS A 918 51.91 -24.86 -10.42
CA CYS A 918 51.77 -25.29 -9.04
C CYS A 918 50.35 -25.01 -8.52
N GLU A 919 49.61 -26.08 -8.23
CA GLU A 919 48.22 -26.01 -7.73
C GLU A 919 48.09 -25.16 -6.46
N SER A 920 49.09 -25.19 -5.58
CA SER A 920 49.12 -24.41 -4.34
C SER A 920 49.25 -22.91 -4.60
N PHE A 921 49.95 -22.50 -5.66
CA PHE A 921 50.02 -21.09 -6.08
C PHE A 921 48.72 -20.64 -6.76
N ARG A 922 48.12 -21.49 -7.59
CA ARG A 922 46.80 -21.25 -8.19
C ARG A 922 45.71 -21.10 -7.13
N ARG A 923 45.72 -21.91 -6.08
CA ARG A 923 44.82 -21.77 -4.91
C ARG A 923 44.99 -20.44 -4.20
N LEU A 924 46.24 -20.04 -3.95
CA LEU A 924 46.52 -18.75 -3.32
C LEU A 924 45.99 -17.57 -4.16
N ARG A 925 46.17 -17.61 -5.48
CA ARG A 925 45.65 -16.60 -6.43
C ARG A 925 44.11 -16.58 -6.44
N ARG A 926 43.45 -17.75 -6.44
CA ARG A 926 41.98 -17.85 -6.33
C ARG A 926 41.46 -17.25 -5.02
N ALA A 927 42.13 -17.57 -3.90
CA ALA A 927 41.78 -17.06 -2.57
C ALA A 927 41.94 -15.54 -2.46
N ALA A 928 42.89 -14.94 -3.20
CA ALA A 928 43.15 -13.51 -3.18
C ALA A 928 42.13 -12.66 -3.97
N LEU A 929 41.26 -13.25 -4.80
CA LEU A 929 40.20 -12.52 -5.51
C LEU A 929 39.04 -12.19 -4.56
N THR A 930 38.71 -10.90 -4.43
CA THR A 930 37.59 -10.42 -3.61
C THR A 930 36.24 -10.90 -4.15
N SER A 931 35.22 -10.96 -3.30
CA SER A 931 33.85 -11.37 -3.67
C SER A 931 33.26 -10.50 -4.79
N ASP A 932 33.56 -9.20 -4.78
CA ASP A 932 33.07 -8.25 -5.79
C ASP A 932 33.75 -8.47 -7.15
N ALA A 933 35.06 -8.77 -7.17
CA ALA A 933 35.78 -9.10 -8.38
C ALA A 933 35.27 -10.40 -9.02
N ARG A 934 34.93 -11.42 -8.20
CA ARG A 934 34.33 -12.68 -8.67
C ARG A 934 32.95 -12.46 -9.31
N TYR A 935 32.11 -11.61 -8.71
CA TYR A 935 30.79 -11.28 -9.24
C TYR A 935 30.85 -10.53 -10.59
N LEU A 936 31.75 -9.54 -10.70
CA LEU A 936 31.97 -8.79 -11.95
C LEU A 936 32.50 -9.70 -13.06
N PHE A 937 33.42 -10.60 -12.74
CA PHE A 937 33.95 -11.59 -13.68
C PHE A 937 32.84 -12.51 -14.22
N GLN A 938 31.92 -12.95 -13.36
CA GLN A 938 30.78 -13.78 -13.73
C GLN A 938 29.78 -13.05 -14.63
N GLN A 939 29.46 -11.78 -14.35
CA GLN A 939 28.61 -10.97 -15.22
C GLN A 939 29.21 -10.78 -16.62
N GLU A 940 30.53 -10.48 -16.70
CA GLU A 940 31.20 -10.30 -17.98
C GLU A 940 31.20 -11.60 -18.82
N LEU A 941 31.45 -12.76 -18.20
CA LEU A 941 31.40 -14.05 -18.88
C LEU A 941 29.98 -14.44 -19.32
N SER A 942 28.97 -14.20 -18.47
CA SER A 942 27.56 -14.47 -18.80
C SER A 942 27.02 -13.58 -19.91
N SER A 943 27.62 -12.40 -20.12
CA SER A 943 27.22 -11.48 -21.21
C SER A 943 27.73 -11.89 -22.60
N LYS A 944 28.72 -12.79 -22.67
CA LYS A 944 29.40 -13.15 -23.94
C LYS A 944 28.83 -14.41 -24.62
N ASP A 945 27.87 -15.11 -24.00
CA ASP A 945 27.13 -16.27 -24.57
C ASP A 945 28.05 -17.35 -25.20
N CYS A 946 29.15 -17.70 -24.52
CA CYS A 946 30.14 -18.66 -25.00
C CYS A 946 30.04 -20.02 -24.28
N ASP A 947 30.28 -21.13 -24.99
CA ASP A 947 30.35 -22.46 -24.38
C ASP A 947 31.74 -22.70 -23.76
N LEU A 948 31.86 -22.45 -22.45
CA LEU A 948 33.13 -22.53 -21.72
C LEU A 948 33.63 -23.97 -21.51
N HIS A 949 32.85 -24.99 -21.88
CA HIS A 949 33.26 -26.40 -21.75
C HIS A 949 34.12 -26.90 -22.94
N GLN A 950 34.20 -26.16 -24.05
CA GLN A 950 35.11 -26.44 -25.17
C GLN A 950 35.92 -25.19 -25.54
N VAL A 951 37.15 -25.11 -25.02
CA VAL A 951 38.03 -23.96 -25.24
C VAL A 951 38.87 -24.17 -26.49
N ASP A 952 38.49 -23.55 -27.61
CA ASP A 952 39.32 -23.46 -28.82
C ASP A 952 40.16 -22.15 -28.86
N GLU A 953 41.05 -22.01 -29.85
CA GLU A 953 41.91 -20.81 -29.96
C GLU A 953 41.11 -19.52 -30.18
N VAL A 954 39.92 -19.61 -30.76
CA VAL A 954 39.04 -18.45 -31.02
C VAL A 954 38.43 -17.96 -29.71
N LEU A 955 37.91 -18.88 -28.90
CA LEU A 955 37.35 -18.56 -27.59
C LEU A 955 38.42 -18.01 -26.62
N LEU A 956 39.64 -18.54 -26.69
CA LEU A 956 40.78 -18.01 -25.92
C LEU A 956 41.10 -16.56 -26.26
N GLN A 957 41.06 -16.17 -27.55
CA GLN A 957 41.24 -14.76 -27.96
C GLN A 957 40.09 -13.86 -27.51
N GLU A 958 38.84 -14.35 -27.48
CA GLU A 958 37.68 -13.58 -27.01
C GLU A 958 37.68 -13.37 -25.49
N LEU A 959 38.22 -14.34 -24.74
CA LEU A 959 38.32 -14.32 -23.29
C LEU A 959 39.62 -13.68 -22.78
N GLU A 960 40.66 -13.57 -23.62
CA GLU A 960 41.96 -12.99 -23.28
C GLU A 960 41.87 -11.64 -22.53
N PRO A 961 41.08 -10.64 -22.96
CA PRO A 961 41.00 -9.36 -22.25
C PRO A 961 40.40 -9.51 -20.85
N THR A 962 39.44 -10.43 -20.69
CA THR A 962 38.76 -10.70 -19.43
C THR A 962 39.69 -11.49 -18.51
N LEU A 963 40.32 -12.56 -18.99
CA LEU A 963 41.27 -13.37 -18.20
C LEU A 963 42.46 -12.54 -17.70
N LEU A 964 43.09 -11.75 -18.58
CA LEU A 964 44.20 -10.88 -18.20
C LEU A 964 43.79 -9.82 -17.17
N ARG A 965 42.58 -9.26 -17.29
CA ARG A 965 42.06 -8.26 -16.36
C ARG A 965 41.88 -8.81 -14.94
N PHE A 966 41.49 -10.08 -14.82
CA PHE A 966 41.33 -10.76 -13.53
C PHE A 966 42.58 -11.59 -13.15
N GLY A 967 43.68 -11.43 -13.87
CA GLY A 967 44.99 -12.00 -13.53
C GLY A 967 45.14 -13.50 -13.81
N PHE A 968 44.32 -14.08 -14.69
CA PHE A 968 44.44 -15.46 -15.16
C PHE A 968 45.31 -15.54 -16.44
N PRO A 969 46.11 -16.61 -16.61
CA PRO A 969 46.89 -16.80 -17.84
C PRO A 969 45.96 -17.11 -19.03
N VAL A 970 46.33 -16.63 -20.22
CA VAL A 970 45.58 -16.85 -21.47
C VAL A 970 45.93 -18.22 -22.04
N SER A 971 45.52 -19.26 -21.33
CA SER A 971 45.73 -20.67 -21.69
C SER A 971 44.51 -21.50 -21.30
N GLN A 972 44.38 -22.71 -21.85
CA GLN A 972 43.29 -23.61 -21.46
C GLN A 972 43.29 -23.91 -19.94
N ALA A 973 44.46 -23.97 -19.31
CA ALA A 973 44.59 -24.12 -17.87
C ALA A 973 44.09 -22.89 -17.10
N GLY A 974 44.35 -21.67 -17.58
CA GLY A 974 43.85 -20.44 -16.97
C GLY A 974 42.33 -20.29 -17.09
N VAL A 975 41.73 -20.75 -18.19
CA VAL A 975 40.26 -20.83 -18.34
C VAL A 975 39.68 -21.87 -17.38
N HIS A 976 40.33 -23.02 -17.22
CA HIS A 976 39.90 -24.03 -16.25
C HIS A 976 40.00 -23.53 -14.80
N ASP A 977 41.07 -22.82 -14.44
CA ASP A 977 41.19 -22.18 -13.11
C ASP A 977 40.11 -21.12 -12.87
N ALA A 978 39.82 -20.30 -13.88
CA ALA A 978 38.74 -19.32 -13.85
C ALA A 978 37.36 -19.99 -13.70
N LEU A 979 37.11 -21.08 -14.42
CA LEU A 979 35.91 -21.91 -14.25
C LEU A 979 35.88 -22.56 -12.87
N GLN A 980 37.03 -22.92 -12.32
CA GLN A 980 37.10 -23.50 -10.99
C GLN A 980 36.72 -22.48 -9.91
N VAL A 981 37.10 -21.20 -10.05
CA VAL A 981 36.59 -20.11 -9.20
C VAL A 981 35.08 -19.96 -9.29
N LEU A 982 34.50 -20.13 -10.49
CA LEU A 982 33.05 -20.12 -10.68
C LEU A 982 32.39 -21.38 -10.08
N SER A 983 33.08 -22.53 -10.12
CA SER A 983 32.60 -23.80 -9.57
C SER A 983 32.80 -23.95 -8.06
N GLU A 984 33.76 -23.23 -7.47
CA GLU A 984 34.02 -23.21 -6.03
C GLU A 984 32.93 -22.47 -5.26
N GLN A 985 32.06 -21.70 -5.94
CA GLN A 985 30.76 -21.29 -5.38
C GLN A 985 29.75 -22.44 -5.26
N HIS A 986 30.02 -23.63 -5.79
CA HIS A 986 29.14 -24.80 -5.63
C HIS A 986 29.63 -25.80 -4.57
N VAL A 987 30.77 -25.58 -3.89
CA VAL A 987 31.25 -26.46 -2.80
C VAL A 987 31.88 -25.69 -1.62
N VAL A 988 31.52 -24.43 -1.42
CA VAL A 988 31.51 -23.90 -0.04
C VAL A 988 30.11 -24.18 0.47
N LYS A 989 29.98 -25.23 1.29
CA LYS A 989 28.96 -25.24 2.34
C LYS A 989 29.25 -24.00 3.17
N THR A 990 28.66 -22.90 2.74
CA THR A 990 28.35 -21.79 3.60
C THR A 990 27.48 -22.41 4.69
N CYS A 991 28.02 -22.57 5.89
CA CYS A 991 27.17 -22.51 7.07
C CYS A 991 26.68 -21.05 7.06
N GLU A 992 25.55 -20.79 6.39
CA GLU A 992 25.04 -19.44 6.20
C GLU A 992 24.39 -18.99 7.51
N ALA A 993 24.92 -17.89 8.05
CA ALA A 993 24.22 -16.94 8.90
C ALA A 993 23.45 -17.52 10.11
N ASP A 994 24.10 -17.49 11.28
CA ASP A 994 23.47 -17.76 12.57
C ASP A 994 22.54 -16.61 13.03
N ASP A 995 21.54 -16.26 12.22
CA ASP A 995 20.42 -15.39 12.60
C ASP A 995 19.42 -16.19 13.47
N ASP A 996 18.68 -15.52 14.38
CA ASP A 996 17.61 -16.21 15.12
C ASP A 996 16.60 -16.83 14.10
N PRO A 997 16.16 -18.09 14.28
CA PRO A 997 15.26 -18.77 13.33
C PRO A 997 13.98 -17.99 13.00
N VAL A 998 13.48 -17.17 13.93
CA VAL A 998 12.34 -16.27 13.69
C VAL A 998 12.66 -15.24 12.61
N ARG A 999 13.88 -14.72 12.59
CA ARG A 999 14.34 -13.72 11.62
C ARG A 999 14.65 -14.36 10.26
N GLN A 1000 15.30 -15.52 10.25
CA GLN A 1000 15.57 -16.27 9.01
C GLN A 1000 14.27 -16.55 8.25
N GLU A 1001 13.26 -17.08 8.93
CA GLU A 1001 11.94 -17.37 8.33
C GLU A 1001 11.21 -16.09 7.87
N LEU A 1002 11.40 -14.94 8.53
CA LEU A 1002 10.76 -13.67 8.14
C LEU A 1002 11.49 -12.93 7.00
N GLU A 1003 12.79 -13.19 6.82
CA GLU A 1003 13.63 -12.60 5.77
C GLU A 1003 13.85 -13.54 4.56
N ASP A 1004 13.21 -14.71 4.55
CA ASP A 1004 13.33 -15.75 3.52
C ASP A 1004 14.79 -16.25 3.35
N ARG A 1005 15.51 -16.38 4.48
CA ARG A 1005 16.92 -16.83 4.56
C ARG A 1005 17.08 -18.17 5.27
N GLU A 1006 16.01 -18.94 5.42
CA GLU A 1006 16.06 -20.24 6.08
C GLU A 1006 16.83 -21.29 5.26
N GLU A 1007 17.71 -22.06 5.91
CA GLU A 1007 18.28 -23.28 5.33
C GLU A 1007 17.26 -24.43 5.38
N LEU A 1008 16.87 -24.93 4.21
CA LEU A 1008 15.88 -25.99 4.03
C LEU A 1008 16.57 -27.22 3.47
N ASP A 1009 17.24 -27.98 4.33
CA ASP A 1009 17.94 -29.22 3.98
C ASP A 1009 17.01 -30.41 3.72
N GLY A 1010 15.72 -30.27 4.04
CA GLY A 1010 14.69 -31.30 3.90
C GLY A 1010 14.85 -32.47 4.89
N ALA A 1011 15.71 -32.35 5.90
CA ALA A 1011 15.95 -33.39 6.90
C ALA A 1011 14.80 -33.48 7.92
N SER A 1012 14.14 -32.36 8.22
CA SER A 1012 12.94 -32.31 9.07
C SER A 1012 11.66 -32.21 8.24
N GLU A 1013 10.57 -32.82 8.72
CA GLU A 1013 9.24 -32.83 8.08
C GLU A 1013 8.71 -31.42 7.77
N LEU A 1014 9.04 -30.44 8.61
CA LEU A 1014 8.67 -29.05 8.45
C LEU A 1014 9.50 -28.30 7.38
N GLN A 1015 10.64 -28.86 6.98
CA GLN A 1015 11.54 -28.32 5.94
C GLN A 1015 11.34 -29.02 4.58
N CYS A 1016 10.43 -29.99 4.49
CA CYS A 1016 10.09 -30.71 3.26
C CYS A 1016 9.28 -29.85 2.27
N VAL A 1017 9.90 -28.80 1.72
CA VAL A 1017 9.35 -27.90 0.70
C VAL A 1017 9.17 -28.62 -0.63
N LEU A 1018 8.09 -28.31 -1.33
CA LEU A 1018 7.74 -28.92 -2.61
C LEU A 1018 8.09 -27.99 -3.76
N GLU A 1019 8.83 -28.52 -4.73
CA GLU A 1019 9.05 -27.87 -6.01
C GLU A 1019 8.03 -28.37 -7.04
N PRO A 1020 7.29 -27.48 -7.74
CA PRO A 1020 6.30 -27.89 -8.74
C PRO A 1020 6.89 -28.73 -9.88
N ALA A 1021 8.16 -28.49 -10.25
CA ALA A 1021 8.84 -29.23 -11.30
C ALA A 1021 9.08 -30.70 -10.95
N GLN A 1022 9.24 -31.03 -9.67
CA GLN A 1022 9.57 -32.36 -9.16
C GLN A 1022 8.38 -33.08 -8.50
N THR A 1023 7.19 -32.47 -8.49
CA THR A 1023 6.00 -33.00 -7.81
C THR A 1023 4.94 -33.43 -8.82
N ASN A 1024 4.23 -34.52 -8.51
CA ASN A 1024 3.09 -35.04 -9.26
C ASN A 1024 1.83 -35.07 -8.41
N LEU A 1025 0.68 -34.87 -9.05
CA LEU A 1025 -0.64 -34.93 -8.43
C LEU A 1025 -1.36 -36.23 -8.80
N TRP A 1026 -1.78 -36.98 -7.79
CA TRP A 1026 -2.43 -38.28 -7.96
C TRP A 1026 -3.88 -38.25 -7.47
N TRP A 1027 -4.79 -38.86 -8.22
CA TRP A 1027 -6.17 -39.05 -7.81
C TRP A 1027 -6.65 -40.45 -8.21
N ALA A 1028 -7.28 -41.17 -7.27
CA ALA A 1028 -7.80 -42.53 -7.47
C ALA A 1028 -6.79 -43.53 -8.10
N GLY A 1029 -5.50 -43.38 -7.79
CA GLY A 1029 -4.43 -44.24 -8.32
C GLY A 1029 -3.98 -43.91 -9.76
N LYS A 1030 -4.47 -42.80 -10.33
CA LYS A 1030 -4.05 -42.26 -11.63
C LYS A 1030 -3.28 -40.96 -11.44
N GLU A 1031 -2.22 -40.79 -12.23
CA GLU A 1031 -1.49 -39.53 -12.33
C GLU A 1031 -2.31 -38.52 -13.14
N LEU A 1032 -2.48 -37.31 -12.61
CA LEU A 1032 -3.15 -36.22 -13.30
C LEU A 1032 -2.16 -35.51 -14.22
N ARG A 1033 -2.45 -35.45 -15.52
CA ARG A 1033 -1.56 -34.86 -16.51
C ARG A 1033 -1.67 -33.34 -16.53
N MET A 1034 -0.54 -32.64 -16.60
CA MET A 1034 -0.46 -31.18 -16.48
C MET A 1034 -1.14 -30.42 -17.64
N ASP A 1035 -1.26 -31.03 -18.81
CA ASP A 1035 -1.91 -30.47 -20.00
C ASP A 1035 -3.44 -30.57 -19.97
N GLN A 1036 -4.00 -31.28 -18.98
CA GLN A 1036 -5.43 -31.58 -18.89
C GLN A 1036 -6.14 -30.74 -17.82
N THR A 1037 -7.47 -30.68 -17.92
CA THR A 1037 -8.34 -30.06 -16.92
C THR A 1037 -8.88 -31.11 -15.95
N LEU A 1038 -9.23 -30.67 -14.74
CA LEU A 1038 -9.77 -31.55 -13.70
C LEU A 1038 -11.11 -32.23 -14.11
N GLU A 1039 -11.88 -31.58 -14.99
CA GLU A 1039 -13.15 -32.07 -15.58
C GLU A 1039 -12.98 -33.42 -16.28
N GLN A 1040 -11.82 -33.68 -16.89
CA GLN A 1040 -11.56 -34.94 -17.60
C GLN A 1040 -11.45 -36.15 -16.65
N TYR A 1041 -11.17 -35.90 -15.37
CA TYR A 1041 -11.01 -36.93 -14.35
C TYR A 1041 -12.23 -37.05 -13.45
N VAL A 1042 -12.76 -35.91 -12.99
CA VAL A 1042 -13.83 -35.85 -11.96
C VAL A 1042 -15.22 -35.64 -12.59
N GLY A 1043 -15.28 -35.33 -13.89
CA GLY A 1043 -16.51 -35.04 -14.63
C GLY A 1043 -16.98 -33.59 -14.43
N LYS A 1044 -18.21 -33.30 -14.88
CA LYS A 1044 -18.82 -31.95 -14.86
C LYS A 1044 -19.40 -31.54 -13.50
N ASN A 1045 -19.24 -32.39 -12.47
CA ASN A 1045 -19.86 -32.16 -11.17
C ASN A 1045 -18.97 -31.34 -10.25
N GLU A 1046 -19.31 -30.06 -10.20
CA GLU A 1046 -18.75 -29.00 -9.38
C GLU A 1046 -19.09 -29.12 -7.87
N LYS A 1047 -19.83 -30.15 -7.41
CA LYS A 1047 -20.07 -30.44 -5.97
C LYS A 1047 -19.29 -31.67 -5.47
N THR A 1048 -18.13 -31.96 -6.07
CA THR A 1048 -17.39 -33.19 -5.78
C THR A 1048 -16.27 -32.92 -4.77
N LYS A 1049 -16.14 -33.78 -3.75
CA LYS A 1049 -14.94 -33.85 -2.90
C LYS A 1049 -13.99 -34.89 -3.48
N ILE A 1050 -12.74 -34.51 -3.75
CA ILE A 1050 -11.71 -35.43 -4.22
C ILE A 1050 -10.56 -35.51 -3.22
N VAL A 1051 -9.98 -36.70 -3.06
CA VAL A 1051 -8.77 -36.91 -2.26
C VAL A 1051 -7.60 -37.00 -3.22
N ALA A 1052 -6.76 -35.97 -3.22
CA ALA A 1052 -5.60 -35.87 -4.10
C ALA A 1052 -4.31 -36.05 -3.28
N LYS A 1053 -3.32 -36.75 -3.85
CA LYS A 1053 -2.03 -36.99 -3.20
C LYS A 1053 -0.91 -36.27 -3.95
N LEU A 1054 -0.11 -35.48 -3.23
CA LEU A 1054 1.12 -34.89 -3.75
C LEU A 1054 2.28 -35.87 -3.50
N ALA A 1055 2.97 -36.28 -4.56
CA ALA A 1055 4.08 -37.23 -4.47
C ALA A 1055 5.25 -36.80 -5.37
N PRO A 1056 6.52 -37.04 -4.99
CA PRO A 1056 7.66 -36.77 -5.87
C PRO A 1056 7.57 -37.55 -7.20
N LYS A 1057 8.03 -36.96 -8.31
CA LYS A 1057 8.07 -37.61 -9.64
C LYS A 1057 8.86 -38.92 -9.65
N ALA A 1058 9.89 -39.01 -8.80
CA ALA A 1058 10.70 -40.21 -8.64
C ALA A 1058 9.97 -41.35 -7.89
N SER A 1059 8.85 -41.04 -7.23
CA SER A 1059 8.04 -42.03 -6.53
C SER A 1059 6.91 -42.55 -7.44
N GLY A 1060 6.74 -43.87 -7.50
CA GLY A 1060 5.66 -44.50 -8.26
C GLY A 1060 4.27 -44.20 -7.68
N ALA A 1061 3.23 -44.88 -8.21
CA ALA A 1061 1.86 -44.66 -7.77
C ALA A 1061 1.72 -44.79 -6.24
N PRO A 1062 1.05 -43.84 -5.57
CA PRO A 1062 0.96 -43.82 -4.11
C PRO A 1062 0.19 -45.04 -3.60
N VAL A 1063 0.69 -45.63 -2.52
CA VAL A 1063 0.08 -46.80 -1.86
C VAL A 1063 -1.37 -46.50 -1.48
N ARG A 1064 -2.26 -47.43 -1.82
CA ARG A 1064 -3.69 -47.34 -1.51
C ARG A 1064 -3.88 -47.44 0.00
N GLU A 1065 -4.68 -46.53 0.57
CA GLU A 1065 -4.94 -46.54 2.01
C GLU A 1065 -5.59 -47.87 2.44
N PRO A 1066 -5.19 -48.44 3.60
CA PRO A 1066 -5.89 -49.57 4.17
C PRO A 1066 -7.37 -49.21 4.37
N ARG A 1067 -8.28 -50.12 4.02
CA ARG A 1067 -9.74 -49.89 4.12
C ARG A 1067 -10.23 -49.73 5.56
N ILE A 1068 -9.38 -50.02 6.53
CA ILE A 1068 -9.67 -50.04 7.96
C ILE A 1068 -8.72 -49.02 8.59
N ASP A 1069 -9.27 -48.09 9.37
CA ASP A 1069 -8.46 -47.09 10.05
C ASP A 1069 -7.57 -47.73 11.14
N GLU A 1070 -6.48 -47.08 11.51
CA GLU A 1070 -5.48 -47.65 12.42
C GLU A 1070 -6.00 -47.86 13.85
N ASN A 1071 -6.91 -47.01 14.32
CA ASN A 1071 -7.50 -47.11 15.65
C ASN A 1071 -8.51 -48.27 15.72
N THR A 1072 -9.31 -48.43 14.68
CA THR A 1072 -10.23 -49.55 14.45
C THR A 1072 -9.44 -50.83 14.23
N HIS A 1073 -8.31 -50.80 13.52
CA HIS A 1073 -7.42 -51.96 13.37
C HIS A 1073 -6.80 -52.36 14.72
N LYS A 1074 -6.31 -51.40 15.51
CA LYS A 1074 -5.82 -51.65 16.89
C LYS A 1074 -6.94 -52.16 17.80
N ALA A 1075 -8.14 -51.60 17.71
CA ALA A 1075 -9.30 -52.08 18.45
C ALA A 1075 -9.74 -53.49 18.00
N MET A 1076 -9.64 -53.79 16.70
CA MET A 1076 -9.91 -55.11 16.15
C MET A 1076 -8.87 -56.12 16.62
N MET A 1077 -7.58 -55.78 16.54
CA MET A 1077 -6.49 -56.61 17.04
C MET A 1077 -6.60 -56.81 18.56
N ALA A 1078 -6.94 -55.78 19.33
CA ALA A 1078 -7.20 -55.89 20.76
C ALA A 1078 -8.43 -56.76 21.05
N HIS A 1079 -9.51 -56.63 20.28
CA HIS A 1079 -10.68 -57.48 20.37
C HIS A 1079 -10.37 -58.93 19.99
N TYR A 1080 -9.60 -59.17 18.93
CA TYR A 1080 -9.17 -60.52 18.50
C TYR A 1080 -8.17 -61.15 19.46
N TYR A 1081 -7.26 -60.38 20.04
CA TYR A 1081 -6.34 -60.81 21.09
C TYR A 1081 -7.13 -61.16 22.36
N ARG A 1082 -8.11 -60.33 22.76
CA ARG A 1082 -9.01 -60.61 23.88
C ARG A 1082 -9.86 -61.86 23.64
N LYS A 1083 -10.40 -62.03 22.42
CA LYS A 1083 -11.09 -63.24 21.96
C LYS A 1083 -10.17 -64.46 21.94
N GLN A 1084 -8.91 -64.31 21.56
CA GLN A 1084 -7.91 -65.37 21.60
C GLN A 1084 -7.57 -65.74 23.04
N GLU A 1085 -7.40 -64.77 23.94
CA GLU A 1085 -7.19 -65.04 25.37
C GLU A 1085 -8.43 -65.65 26.02
N GLU A 1086 -9.63 -65.21 25.67
CA GLU A 1086 -10.89 -65.81 26.12
C GLU A 1086 -11.01 -67.25 25.59
N SER A 1087 -10.72 -67.48 24.30
CA SER A 1087 -10.78 -68.81 23.69
C SER A 1087 -9.66 -69.73 24.19
N LYS A 1088 -8.49 -69.17 24.53
CA LYS A 1088 -7.36 -69.87 25.14
C LYS A 1088 -7.67 -70.18 26.60
N LYS A 1089 -8.29 -69.27 27.36
CA LYS A 1089 -8.87 -69.56 28.68
C LYS A 1089 -9.97 -70.61 28.61
N LEU A 1090 -10.78 -70.62 27.55
CA LEU A 1090 -11.82 -71.63 27.33
C LEU A 1090 -11.24 -73.00 26.90
N GLN A 1091 -10.04 -73.02 26.29
CA GLN A 1091 -9.28 -74.23 25.98
C GLN A 1091 -8.44 -74.71 27.16
N ASP A 1092 -7.93 -73.79 27.98
CA ASP A 1092 -7.23 -74.08 29.24
C ASP A 1092 -8.25 -74.45 30.35
N ASP A 1093 -9.53 -74.05 30.21
CA ASP A 1093 -10.72 -74.62 30.90
C ASP A 1093 -11.09 -75.99 30.26
N GLU A 1094 -10.09 -76.84 30.01
CA GLU A 1094 -10.28 -78.28 29.90
C GLU A 1094 -10.61 -78.83 31.31
N ASP A 1095 -11.88 -78.63 31.68
CA ASP A 1095 -12.77 -79.55 32.39
C ASP A 1095 -12.12 -80.69 33.22
N ASP A 1096 -11.34 -80.32 34.25
CA ASP A 1096 -11.05 -81.19 35.41
C ASP A 1096 -11.32 -80.49 36.76
N SER A 1097 -11.81 -79.23 36.78
CA SER A 1097 -12.23 -78.55 38.02
C SER A 1097 -13.64 -78.93 38.50
N TYR A 1098 -14.37 -79.76 37.74
CA TYR A 1098 -15.65 -80.32 38.16
C TYR A 1098 -15.47 -81.43 39.22
N LEU A 1099 -14.28 -82.05 39.30
CA LEU A 1099 -13.96 -83.11 40.27
C LEU A 1099 -13.76 -82.59 41.71
N ASP A 1100 -13.45 -81.30 41.89
CA ASP A 1100 -13.24 -80.66 43.20
C ASP A 1100 -14.37 -79.69 43.60
N SER A 1101 -15.47 -79.65 42.85
CA SER A 1101 -16.61 -78.78 43.12
C SER A 1101 -17.51 -79.31 44.25
N GLU A 1102 -17.98 -78.45 45.18
CA GLU A 1102 -18.77 -78.85 46.38
C GLU A 1102 -20.08 -79.61 46.06
N TRP A 1103 -20.89 -79.10 45.14
CA TRP A 1103 -21.24 -79.83 43.93
C TRP A 1103 -21.32 -81.38 43.90
N ALA A 1104 -20.15 -81.94 43.58
CA ALA A 1104 -19.86 -83.34 43.29
C ALA A 1104 -19.49 -84.14 44.54
N ASN A 1105 -19.55 -83.55 45.74
CA ASN A 1105 -19.30 -84.26 46.99
C ASN A 1105 -20.50 -85.13 47.37
N PRO A 1106 -20.42 -86.49 47.27
CA PRO A 1106 -21.56 -87.37 47.58
C PRO A 1106 -21.93 -87.39 49.08
N LYS A 1107 -21.18 -86.68 49.94
CA LYS A 1107 -21.47 -86.48 51.36
C LYS A 1107 -22.08 -85.10 51.68
N ALA A 1108 -22.20 -84.19 50.71
CA ALA A 1108 -22.74 -82.84 50.93
C ALA A 1108 -24.18 -82.86 51.47
N LEU A 1109 -25.04 -83.71 50.91
CA LEU A 1109 -26.42 -83.87 51.38
C LEU A 1109 -26.48 -84.43 52.82
N LYS A 1110 -25.57 -85.36 53.16
CA LYS A 1110 -25.44 -85.89 54.52
C LYS A 1110 -24.94 -84.84 55.52
N SER A 1111 -24.11 -83.92 55.07
CA SER A 1111 -23.57 -82.80 55.87
C SER A 1111 -24.63 -81.72 56.12
N ALA A 1112 -25.51 -81.48 55.15
CA ALA A 1112 -26.64 -80.56 55.29
C ALA A 1112 -27.78 -81.11 56.18
N LEU A 1113 -27.91 -82.44 56.30
CA LEU A 1113 -28.94 -83.11 57.11
C LEU A 1113 -28.50 -83.47 58.54
N VAL A 1114 -27.21 -83.36 58.87
CA VAL A 1114 -26.68 -83.57 60.23
C VAL A 1114 -26.25 -82.23 60.83
N GLY A 1115 -27.24 -81.56 61.45
CA GLY A 1115 -27.12 -80.52 62.48
C GLY A 1115 -25.89 -79.60 62.49
N GLY A 1116 -26.03 -78.39 61.93
CA GLY A 1116 -24.98 -77.38 62.00
C GLY A 1116 -25.39 -75.93 61.66
N GLY A 1117 -26.63 -75.53 61.99
CA GLY A 1117 -27.03 -74.14 62.28
C GLY A 1117 -26.60 -73.01 61.33
N ARG A 1118 -27.06 -73.00 60.07
CA ARG A 1118 -27.14 -71.73 59.29
C ARG A 1118 -28.47 -71.60 58.52
N PRO A 1119 -29.16 -70.45 58.61
CA PRO A 1119 -30.49 -70.25 58.04
C PRO A 1119 -30.42 -69.94 56.54
N ILE A 1120 -31.28 -70.60 55.76
CA ILE A 1120 -31.44 -70.37 54.31
C ILE A 1120 -32.28 -69.10 54.12
N SER A 1121 -31.64 -68.02 53.65
CA SER A 1121 -32.30 -66.77 53.25
C SER A 1121 -32.39 -66.71 51.73
N TRP A 1122 -33.62 -66.66 51.22
CA TRP A 1122 -33.89 -66.26 49.85
C TRP A 1122 -33.90 -64.73 49.79
N LYS A 1123 -33.14 -64.14 48.86
CA LYS A 1123 -33.32 -62.73 48.49
C LYS A 1123 -33.41 -62.59 46.98
N THR A 1124 -34.43 -61.82 46.59
CA THR A 1124 -34.76 -61.37 45.24
C THR A 1124 -34.37 -59.90 45.08
N ARG A 1125 -33.45 -59.59 44.16
CA ARG A 1125 -33.55 -58.54 43.13
C ARG A 1125 -32.34 -58.58 42.22
#